data_AF-A0A418NCK9-F1
#
_entry.id   AF-A0A418NCK9-F1
#
_cell.length_a   1.000
_cell.length_b   1.000
_cell.length_c   1.000
_cell.angle_alpha   90.00
_cell.angle_beta   90.00
_cell.angle_gamma   90.00
#
_symmetry.space_group_name_H-M   'P 1'
#
loop_
_entity.id
_entity.type
_entity.pdbx_description
1 polymer ?
#
loop_
_entity_poly.entity_id
_entity_poly.type
_entity_poly.pdbx_seq_one_letter_code
_entity_poly.pdbx_strand_id
1 'polypeptide(L)'
;MSKSISFDLAFIGSGISSTYTLLHFLNKLDTKNDSSIYHIAIIEKYPTFHTGIPYGERSGSTTLLITSLKNFLPEPELSEFIPWLNENKDWLLKEFLEEGGPLSLEWIQKHKDALEHNQWGDLFIPRRFFGYYIDNKIKSLTRYLEKENQLKVSYIHDKATDMVQKNGLWEVSFKKQSPIVASKVILAIGSLPTNYLWKNKARVNKEHFLLINDPYKPNLSETLQDIGNFVDEQSLVQQLNIAIIGANASGLEMLYQLNDHPEIKKNIHNFFMLSSQGLLPDSKIDESKLLEYETTNLDHLEKKESIQASDIAEAVYKDLDLAENIQLGAASTVGIISQKFGSLLNKLDYDELEKFACLHGNEIGRRQRCAGEHYSNIAKLLGDEDRFVHIAGRFADLQPTSTGYELIYSDKHGKKQKIEQSVNLVINCIGGMKLSHPKTPKILRNLLIKGIIQANKSGIGIKVNESFEAAENLHIMGPLLAGNVLEDKAVWHVEHCGRIISLSETLSDILFNTIQTSKENNFQLEIIDLEDSEGINAYKSLIKSEWDNNPYYVYEHLSHHKSEENKLLAFNFKVGSKSTVIMPMVMRQIELTKEPLFDIISPYGYSGPLYRNETTSGIIGSFWEAIDEWYKKNNVVSEFVRFHLNGNHEGYSGYCVPTLDNVFGKLMTSFEEQWDSFLPKVRNNYRKAAKADLTIKFYEHGEIDRNHVATFYDIYVSTMKRNGASKSLYFSLEHFENLVLSHKESFSIALVYKGEVAVSTELIIHLEDSMFAYLGGTLADYFDHRPNDFLRVEVIRWCIEKGKSHYILGGGINNGDGLYKFKKSLFPNSTDRIFYTGRKIINLEKYNQLSALAGLPFEGLEEVSYFPVYRKTVV
;
A
#
# COMPACT_ATOMS: atom_id res chain seq x y z
N MET A 1 10.39 28.22 -17.21
CA MET A 1 10.57 26.77 -17.02
C MET A 1 9.21 26.13 -17.16
N SER A 2 9.00 25.27 -18.16
CA SER A 2 7.70 24.60 -18.35
C SER A 2 7.40 23.73 -17.14
N LYS A 3 6.28 23.99 -16.44
CA LYS A 3 5.76 23.10 -15.38
C LYS A 3 5.75 21.67 -15.92
N SER A 4 6.56 20.77 -15.35
CA SER A 4 6.46 19.35 -15.70
C SER A 4 5.06 18.88 -15.33
N ILE A 5 4.33 18.30 -16.29
CA ILE A 5 3.04 17.70 -16.02
C ILE A 5 3.29 16.51 -15.09
N SER A 6 2.74 16.55 -13.88
CA SER A 6 2.72 15.44 -12.95
C SER A 6 1.50 14.57 -13.24
N PHE A 7 1.67 13.25 -13.18
CA PHE A 7 0.59 12.29 -13.37
C PHE A 7 0.05 11.81 -12.01
N ASP A 8 -1.25 11.55 -11.93
CA ASP A 8 -1.84 10.88 -10.77
C ASP A 8 -1.44 9.39 -10.78
N LEU A 9 -1.53 8.76 -11.95
CA LEU A 9 -1.21 7.36 -12.18
C LEU A 9 -0.26 7.21 -13.37
N ALA A 10 0.73 6.33 -13.25
CA ALA A 10 1.52 5.85 -14.38
C ALA A 10 1.52 4.31 -14.46
N PHE A 11 1.02 3.77 -15.57
CA PHE A 11 1.04 2.35 -15.89
C PHE A 11 2.28 2.01 -16.73
N ILE A 12 3.17 1.16 -16.21
CA ILE A 12 4.34 0.65 -16.94
C ILE A 12 4.04 -0.74 -17.48
N GLY A 13 3.90 -0.83 -18.79
CA GLY A 13 3.34 -1.97 -19.51
C GLY A 13 1.88 -1.71 -19.88
N SER A 14 1.48 -2.09 -21.09
CA SER A 14 0.13 -1.86 -21.62
C SER A 14 -0.50 -3.16 -22.13
N GLY A 15 -0.44 -4.20 -21.28
CA GLY A 15 -1.19 -5.43 -21.50
C GLY A 15 -2.50 -5.45 -20.71
N ILE A 16 -3.21 -6.58 -20.81
CA ILE A 16 -4.52 -6.82 -20.18
C ILE A 16 -4.55 -6.49 -18.68
N SER A 17 -3.47 -6.75 -17.95
CA SER A 17 -3.36 -6.39 -16.52
C SER A 17 -3.47 -4.89 -16.26
N SER A 18 -2.78 -4.06 -17.05
CA SER A 18 -2.91 -2.61 -16.97
C SER A 18 -4.27 -2.15 -17.46
N THR A 19 -4.74 -2.73 -18.57
CA THR A 19 -5.98 -2.29 -19.23
C THR A 19 -7.21 -2.56 -18.40
N TYR A 20 -7.36 -3.74 -17.76
CA TYR A 20 -8.48 -3.96 -16.84
C TYR A 20 -8.36 -3.12 -15.58
N THR A 21 -7.17 -2.95 -15.00
CA THR A 21 -6.99 -2.08 -13.83
C THR A 21 -7.43 -0.65 -14.17
N LEU A 22 -7.05 -0.15 -15.36
CA LEU A 22 -7.50 1.15 -15.84
C LEU A 22 -9.00 1.17 -16.15
N LEU A 23 -9.55 0.14 -16.78
CA LEU A 23 -10.96 0.06 -17.13
C LEU A 23 -11.86 0.14 -15.89
N HIS A 24 -11.56 -0.65 -14.84
CA HIS A 24 -12.28 -0.58 -13.57
C HIS A 24 -12.14 0.80 -12.93
N PHE A 25 -10.96 1.42 -13.01
CA PHE A 25 -10.73 2.76 -12.45
C PHE A 25 -11.57 3.82 -13.17
N LEU A 26 -11.61 3.76 -14.50
CA LEU A 26 -12.37 4.69 -15.33
C LEU A 26 -13.89 4.48 -15.17
N ASN A 27 -14.37 3.24 -15.04
CA ASN A 27 -15.79 2.98 -14.75
C ASN A 27 -16.20 3.58 -13.41
N LYS A 28 -15.35 3.50 -12.37
CA LYS A 28 -15.61 4.15 -11.08
C LYS A 28 -15.63 5.67 -11.20
N LEU A 29 -14.75 6.24 -12.04
CA LEU A 29 -14.73 7.67 -12.33
C LEU A 29 -16.04 8.13 -12.99
N ASP A 30 -16.52 7.42 -14.01
CA ASP A 30 -17.78 7.70 -14.72
C ASP A 30 -19.00 7.76 -13.77
N THR A 31 -19.07 6.87 -12.79
CA THR A 31 -20.19 6.83 -11.84
C THR A 31 -20.22 7.99 -10.83
N LYS A 32 -19.15 8.82 -10.73
CA LYS A 32 -19.06 9.94 -9.78
C LYS A 32 -19.10 11.30 -10.49
N ASN A 33 -19.82 12.23 -9.87
CA ASN A 33 -19.77 13.66 -10.21
C ASN A 33 -18.56 14.33 -9.52
N ASP A 34 -17.35 14.00 -9.97
CA ASP A 34 -16.09 14.64 -9.53
C ASP A 34 -15.72 15.79 -10.51
N SER A 35 -15.32 16.95 -9.98
CA SER A 35 -14.88 18.09 -10.79
C SER A 35 -13.37 18.08 -11.11
N SER A 36 -12.63 17.10 -10.58
CA SER A 36 -11.19 16.96 -10.74
C SER A 36 -10.81 16.25 -12.04
N ILE A 37 -9.82 16.79 -12.75
CA ILE A 37 -9.25 16.12 -13.94
C ILE A 37 -8.17 15.13 -13.49
N TYR A 38 -8.26 13.88 -13.94
CA TYR A 38 -7.26 12.84 -13.70
C TYR A 38 -6.21 12.79 -14.81
N HIS A 39 -4.93 12.86 -14.46
CA HIS A 39 -3.82 12.74 -15.39
C HIS A 39 -3.20 11.35 -15.32
N ILE A 40 -3.36 10.54 -16.37
CA ILE A 40 -2.86 9.16 -16.41
C ILE A 40 -1.81 9.00 -17.52
N ALA A 41 -0.67 8.40 -17.20
CA ALA A 41 0.33 7.97 -18.17
C ALA A 41 0.23 6.46 -18.43
N ILE A 42 0.26 6.04 -19.69
CA ILE A 42 0.35 4.64 -20.11
C ILE A 42 1.63 4.48 -20.90
N ILE A 43 2.54 3.63 -20.42
CA ILE A 43 3.89 3.48 -20.95
C ILE A 43 4.03 2.10 -21.57
N GLU A 44 4.39 2.07 -22.85
CA GLU A 44 4.66 0.82 -23.57
C GLU A 44 5.93 0.96 -24.41
N LYS A 45 6.76 -0.10 -24.42
CA LYS A 45 8.00 -0.14 -25.22
C LYS A 45 7.76 -0.52 -26.68
N TYR A 46 6.53 -0.92 -27.01
CA TYR A 46 6.05 -1.25 -28.35
C TYR A 46 5.00 -0.23 -28.84
N PRO A 47 4.71 -0.19 -30.16
CA PRO A 47 3.74 0.76 -30.71
C PRO A 47 2.29 0.48 -30.30
N THR A 48 1.93 -0.79 -30.12
CA THR A 48 0.56 -1.22 -29.81
C THR A 48 0.32 -1.19 -28.31
N PHE A 49 -0.74 -0.49 -27.88
CA PHE A 49 -1.19 -0.41 -26.49
C PHE A 49 -2.36 -1.37 -26.22
N HIS A 50 -2.64 -1.58 -24.94
CA HIS A 50 -3.76 -2.29 -24.32
C HIS A 50 -3.86 -3.81 -24.51
N THR A 51 -3.37 -4.33 -25.62
CA THR A 51 -3.59 -5.74 -26.01
C THR A 51 -2.46 -6.67 -25.57
N GLY A 52 -1.32 -6.12 -25.15
CA GLY A 52 -0.12 -6.89 -24.82
C GLY A 52 0.37 -7.77 -25.98
N ILE A 53 1.11 -8.83 -25.65
CA ILE A 53 1.58 -9.80 -26.67
C ILE A 53 0.45 -10.70 -27.16
N PRO A 54 -0.30 -11.40 -26.28
CA PRO A 54 -1.14 -12.52 -26.72
C PRO A 54 -2.40 -12.14 -27.50
N TYR A 55 -2.83 -10.87 -27.38
CA TYR A 55 -4.09 -10.41 -27.98
C TYR A 55 -3.87 -9.29 -29.01
N GLY A 56 -2.62 -8.86 -29.21
CA GLY A 56 -2.26 -7.84 -30.17
C GLY A 56 -1.55 -8.41 -31.40
N GLU A 57 -1.07 -7.52 -32.27
CA GLU A 57 -0.41 -7.82 -33.55
C GLU A 57 0.94 -8.57 -33.41
N ARG A 58 1.45 -8.71 -32.19
CA ARG A 58 2.70 -9.45 -31.93
C ARG A 58 2.50 -10.96 -31.88
N SER A 59 1.30 -11.41 -31.51
CA SER A 59 0.87 -12.80 -31.63
C SER A 59 0.43 -13.10 -33.07
N GLY A 60 0.30 -14.37 -33.42
CA GLY A 60 -0.36 -14.75 -34.68
C GLY A 60 -1.82 -14.30 -34.66
N SER A 61 -2.29 -13.76 -35.77
CA SER A 61 -3.65 -13.26 -35.88
C SER A 61 -4.70 -14.38 -35.93
N THR A 62 -4.29 -15.55 -36.39
CA THR A 62 -5.09 -16.78 -36.39
C THR A 62 -4.90 -17.63 -35.13
N THR A 63 -4.13 -17.15 -34.15
CA THR A 63 -3.90 -17.89 -32.91
C THR A 63 -5.18 -18.00 -32.11
N LEU A 64 -5.65 -19.22 -31.91
CA LEU A 64 -6.85 -19.55 -31.15
C LEU A 64 -6.58 -19.55 -29.63
N LEU A 65 -7.62 -19.34 -28.82
CA LEU A 65 -7.55 -19.50 -27.36
C LEU A 65 -7.09 -20.93 -26.98
N ILE A 66 -6.43 -21.06 -25.82
CA ILE A 66 -6.04 -22.37 -25.27
C ILE A 66 -7.24 -23.07 -24.60
N THR A 67 -8.24 -22.31 -24.16
CA THR A 67 -9.49 -22.76 -23.54
C THR A 67 -10.67 -22.25 -24.37
N SER A 68 -11.86 -22.85 -24.19
CA SER A 68 -13.09 -22.30 -24.76
C SER A 68 -13.37 -20.89 -24.20
N LEU A 69 -14.16 -20.09 -24.94
CA LEU A 69 -14.47 -18.71 -24.57
C LEU A 69 -15.08 -18.59 -23.17
N LYS A 70 -16.01 -19.49 -22.81
CA LYS A 70 -16.65 -19.51 -21.48
C LYS A 70 -15.69 -19.79 -20.32
N ASN A 71 -14.59 -20.49 -20.58
CA ASN A 71 -13.55 -20.79 -19.59
C ASN A 71 -12.41 -19.75 -19.61
N PHE A 72 -12.36 -18.94 -20.67
CA PHE A 72 -11.38 -17.88 -20.84
C PHE A 72 -11.80 -16.59 -20.09
N LEU A 73 -13.08 -16.19 -20.23
CA LEU A 73 -13.62 -14.98 -19.59
C LEU A 73 -14.66 -15.34 -18.52
N PRO A 74 -14.57 -14.72 -17.33
CA PRO A 74 -15.62 -14.80 -16.32
C PRO A 74 -16.80 -13.87 -16.66
N GLU A 75 -17.93 -14.06 -15.99
CA GLU A 75 -19.01 -13.08 -15.97
C GLU A 75 -18.65 -11.87 -15.09
N PRO A 76 -19.15 -10.64 -15.40
CA PRO A 76 -20.06 -10.30 -16.50
C PRO A 76 -19.37 -10.06 -17.86
N GLU A 77 -18.04 -10.08 -17.91
CA GLU A 77 -17.27 -9.72 -19.11
C GLU A 77 -17.61 -10.61 -20.32
N LEU A 78 -17.86 -11.91 -20.09
CA LEU A 78 -18.32 -12.83 -21.13
C LEU A 78 -19.64 -12.38 -21.76
N SER A 79 -20.63 -12.04 -20.93
CA SER A 79 -21.93 -11.54 -21.37
C SER A 79 -21.86 -10.20 -22.11
N GLU A 80 -20.82 -9.40 -21.87
CA GLU A 80 -20.58 -8.15 -22.61
C GLU A 80 -19.86 -8.37 -23.94
N PHE A 81 -18.96 -9.36 -24.01
CA PHE A 81 -18.17 -9.62 -25.21
C PHE A 81 -18.97 -10.37 -26.29
N ILE A 82 -19.89 -11.27 -25.93
CA ILE A 82 -20.71 -12.01 -26.90
C ILE A 82 -21.54 -11.10 -27.81
N PRO A 83 -22.28 -10.09 -27.31
CA PRO A 83 -22.98 -9.12 -28.15
C PRO A 83 -22.04 -8.38 -29.10
N TRP A 84 -20.87 -7.95 -28.61
CA TRP A 84 -19.87 -7.29 -29.45
C TRP A 84 -19.36 -8.21 -30.56
N LEU A 85 -19.12 -9.49 -30.28
CA LEU A 85 -18.76 -10.48 -31.31
C LEU A 85 -19.86 -10.60 -32.36
N ASN A 86 -21.13 -10.64 -31.96
CA ASN A 86 -22.27 -10.76 -32.90
C ASN A 86 -22.33 -9.58 -33.86
N GLU A 87 -22.10 -8.37 -33.36
CA GLU A 87 -22.09 -7.14 -34.16
C GLU A 87 -20.90 -7.03 -35.11
N ASN A 88 -19.76 -7.67 -34.75
CA ASN A 88 -18.49 -7.55 -35.47
C ASN A 88 -18.10 -8.81 -36.26
N LYS A 89 -18.91 -9.87 -36.20
CA LYS A 89 -18.61 -11.22 -36.71
C LYS A 89 -18.11 -11.22 -38.16
N ASP A 90 -18.78 -10.50 -39.05
CA ASP A 90 -18.54 -10.61 -40.48
C ASP A 90 -17.12 -10.18 -40.88
N TRP A 91 -16.65 -9.04 -40.37
CA TRP A 91 -15.30 -8.56 -40.69
C TRP A 91 -14.23 -9.33 -39.91
N LEU A 92 -14.52 -9.76 -38.68
CA LEU A 92 -13.60 -10.58 -37.88
C LEU A 92 -13.30 -11.92 -38.55
N LEU A 93 -14.34 -12.62 -39.02
CA LEU A 93 -14.18 -13.90 -39.71
C LEU A 93 -13.53 -13.73 -41.08
N LYS A 94 -13.80 -12.61 -41.77
CA LYS A 94 -13.14 -12.29 -43.03
C LYS A 94 -11.62 -12.09 -42.84
N GLU A 95 -11.22 -11.27 -41.87
CA GLU A 95 -9.79 -11.07 -41.54
C GLU A 95 -9.11 -12.38 -41.14
N PHE A 96 -9.78 -13.19 -40.31
CA PHE A 96 -9.26 -14.51 -39.89
C PHE A 96 -9.04 -15.46 -41.08
N LEU A 97 -9.88 -15.41 -42.11
CA LEU A 97 -9.68 -16.18 -43.35
C LEU A 97 -8.58 -15.60 -44.25
N GLU A 98 -8.49 -14.28 -44.36
CA GLU A 98 -7.50 -13.62 -45.22
C GLU A 98 -6.07 -13.81 -44.69
N GLU A 99 -5.90 -13.85 -43.37
CA GLU A 99 -4.61 -14.04 -42.73
C GLU A 99 -4.30 -15.52 -42.38
N GLY A 100 -5.27 -16.41 -42.54
CA GLY A 100 -5.18 -17.82 -42.18
C GLY A 100 -4.93 -18.77 -43.34
N GLY A 101 -4.52 -19.99 -43.01
CA GLY A 101 -4.36 -21.07 -43.98
C GLY A 101 -5.42 -22.17 -43.86
N PRO A 102 -5.07 -23.42 -44.26
CA PRO A 102 -6.03 -24.52 -44.32
C PRO A 102 -6.69 -24.88 -42.97
N LEU A 103 -5.97 -24.77 -41.85
CA LEU A 103 -6.49 -25.06 -40.51
C LEU A 103 -7.48 -23.98 -40.06
N SER A 104 -7.21 -22.72 -40.41
CA SER A 104 -8.14 -21.62 -40.16
C SER A 104 -9.44 -21.78 -40.96
N LEU A 105 -9.35 -22.22 -42.22
CA LEU A 105 -10.51 -22.57 -43.04
C LEU A 105 -11.29 -23.77 -42.47
N GLU A 106 -10.59 -24.82 -42.06
CA GLU A 106 -11.19 -26.00 -41.41
C GLU A 106 -11.93 -25.60 -40.14
N TRP A 107 -11.37 -24.71 -39.32
CA TRP A 107 -12.00 -24.21 -38.10
C TRP A 107 -13.34 -23.52 -38.39
N ILE A 108 -13.41 -22.64 -39.40
CA ILE A 108 -14.68 -22.00 -39.79
C ILE A 108 -15.69 -23.04 -40.26
N GLN A 109 -15.26 -24.00 -41.09
CA GLN A 109 -16.16 -25.02 -41.61
C GLN A 109 -16.71 -25.92 -40.49
N LYS A 110 -15.85 -26.35 -39.56
CA LYS A 110 -16.21 -27.16 -38.39
C LYS A 110 -17.21 -26.45 -37.48
N HIS A 111 -17.13 -25.13 -37.37
CA HIS A 111 -17.93 -24.33 -36.44
C HIS A 111 -19.03 -23.51 -37.12
N LYS A 112 -19.33 -23.76 -38.40
CA LYS A 112 -20.28 -22.99 -39.21
C LYS A 112 -21.62 -22.80 -38.51
N ASP A 113 -22.24 -23.88 -38.04
CA ASP A 113 -23.57 -23.82 -37.40
C ASP A 113 -23.55 -22.97 -36.13
N ALA A 114 -22.51 -23.11 -35.30
CA ALA A 114 -22.35 -22.32 -34.09
C ALA A 114 -22.14 -20.82 -34.41
N LEU A 115 -21.35 -20.51 -35.44
CA LEU A 115 -21.12 -19.14 -35.91
C LEU A 115 -22.40 -18.51 -36.48
N GLU A 116 -23.22 -19.26 -37.23
CA GLU A 116 -24.50 -18.77 -37.77
C GLU A 116 -25.50 -18.45 -36.65
N HIS A 117 -25.53 -19.26 -35.60
CA HIS A 117 -26.45 -19.10 -34.45
C HIS A 117 -25.85 -18.32 -33.27
N ASN A 118 -24.70 -17.67 -33.45
CA ASN A 118 -24.02 -16.86 -32.43
C ASN A 118 -23.69 -17.62 -31.13
N GLN A 119 -23.39 -18.92 -31.24
CA GLN A 119 -23.04 -19.80 -30.13
C GLN A 119 -21.53 -19.82 -29.89
N TRP A 120 -21.01 -18.78 -29.25
CA TRP A 120 -19.56 -18.59 -29.06
C TRP A 120 -18.96 -19.32 -27.86
N GLY A 121 -19.76 -19.64 -26.84
CA GLY A 121 -19.26 -20.02 -25.51
C GLY A 121 -18.29 -21.21 -25.49
N ASP A 122 -18.56 -22.24 -26.28
CA ASP A 122 -17.72 -23.45 -26.37
C ASP A 122 -16.60 -23.35 -27.43
N LEU A 123 -16.56 -22.26 -28.19
CA LEU A 123 -15.57 -22.06 -29.25
C LEU A 123 -14.24 -21.59 -28.68
N PHE A 124 -13.16 -22.07 -29.29
CA PHE A 124 -11.80 -21.60 -29.06
C PHE A 124 -11.52 -20.54 -30.11
N ILE A 125 -12.05 -19.33 -29.90
CA ILE A 125 -11.99 -18.25 -30.89
C ILE A 125 -10.56 -17.69 -31.05
N PRO A 126 -10.25 -16.99 -32.16
CA PRO A 126 -9.01 -16.24 -32.31
C PRO A 126 -8.83 -15.23 -31.17
N ARG A 127 -7.67 -15.24 -30.51
CA ARG A 127 -7.38 -14.35 -29.36
C ARG A 127 -7.39 -12.88 -29.76
N ARG A 128 -7.08 -12.58 -31.03
CA ARG A 128 -7.10 -11.22 -31.59
C ARG A 128 -8.50 -10.60 -31.56
N PHE A 129 -9.57 -11.41 -31.63
CA PHE A 129 -10.95 -10.90 -31.52
C PHE A 129 -11.18 -10.24 -30.16
N PHE A 130 -10.69 -10.86 -29.08
CA PHE A 130 -10.71 -10.28 -27.75
C PHE A 130 -9.83 -9.04 -27.63
N GLY A 131 -8.67 -9.05 -28.31
CA GLY A 131 -7.80 -7.86 -28.43
C GLY A 131 -8.51 -6.64 -29.02
N TYR A 132 -9.26 -6.83 -30.11
CA TYR A 132 -10.05 -5.75 -30.71
C TYR A 132 -11.16 -5.25 -29.79
N TYR A 133 -11.86 -6.16 -29.11
CA TYR A 133 -12.88 -5.81 -28.14
C TYR A 133 -12.32 -4.96 -27.00
N ILE A 134 -11.26 -5.42 -26.34
CA ILE A 134 -10.74 -4.71 -25.15
C ILE A 134 -10.12 -3.36 -25.53
N ASP A 135 -9.44 -3.27 -26.68
CA ASP A 135 -8.91 -2.00 -27.21
C ASP A 135 -10.03 -1.02 -27.56
N ASN A 136 -11.11 -1.50 -28.18
CA ASN A 136 -12.29 -0.67 -28.44
C ASN A 136 -12.93 -0.18 -27.15
N LYS A 137 -13.17 -1.09 -26.19
CA LYS A 137 -13.82 -0.81 -24.90
C LYS A 137 -13.08 0.29 -24.14
N ILE A 138 -11.76 0.14 -23.93
CA ILE A 138 -10.97 1.12 -23.18
C ILE A 138 -10.84 2.46 -23.90
N LYS A 139 -10.65 2.46 -25.22
CA LYS A 139 -10.55 3.71 -26.01
C LYS A 139 -11.86 4.47 -26.03
N SER A 140 -12.99 3.78 -26.11
CA SER A 140 -14.32 4.39 -26.10
C SER A 140 -14.59 5.08 -24.76
N LEU A 141 -14.34 4.39 -23.63
CA LEU A 141 -14.49 4.96 -22.29
C LEU A 141 -13.52 6.12 -22.04
N THR A 142 -12.26 5.97 -22.45
CA THR A 142 -11.26 7.04 -22.33
C THR A 142 -11.71 8.30 -23.07
N ARG A 143 -12.12 8.18 -24.34
CA ARG A 143 -12.58 9.33 -25.13
C ARG A 143 -13.83 9.98 -24.54
N TYR A 144 -14.72 9.18 -23.97
CA TYR A 144 -15.91 9.70 -23.30
C TYR A 144 -15.51 10.56 -22.08
N LEU A 145 -14.69 10.05 -21.16
CA LEU A 145 -14.26 10.79 -19.97
C LEU A 145 -13.35 11.99 -20.26
N GLU A 146 -12.55 11.94 -21.34
CA GLU A 146 -11.79 13.10 -21.81
C GLU A 146 -12.72 14.21 -22.35
N LYS A 147 -13.84 13.86 -22.99
CA LYS A 147 -14.86 14.84 -23.44
C LYS A 147 -15.62 15.46 -22.28
N GLU A 148 -15.90 14.68 -21.24
CA GLU A 148 -16.48 15.17 -19.99
C GLU A 148 -15.48 15.95 -19.12
N ASN A 149 -14.24 16.14 -19.60
CA ASN A 149 -13.18 16.87 -18.91
C ASN A 149 -12.86 16.31 -17.51
N GLN A 150 -13.03 14.99 -17.32
CA GLN A 150 -12.70 14.28 -16.08
C GLN A 150 -11.34 13.57 -16.18
N LEU A 151 -10.81 13.38 -17.39
CA LEU A 151 -9.62 12.57 -17.65
C LEU A 151 -8.71 13.24 -18.69
N LYS A 152 -7.40 12.97 -18.57
CA LYS A 152 -6.41 13.21 -19.60
C LYS A 152 -5.41 12.06 -19.63
N VAL A 153 -5.37 11.31 -20.72
CA VAL A 153 -4.46 10.16 -20.87
C VAL A 153 -3.27 10.52 -21.77
N SER A 154 -2.07 10.16 -21.34
CA SER A 154 -0.83 10.30 -22.12
C SER A 154 -0.26 8.93 -22.46
N TYR A 155 -0.21 8.62 -23.76
CA TYR A 155 0.38 7.40 -24.29
C TYR A 155 1.86 7.62 -24.60
N ILE A 156 2.75 6.93 -23.87
CA ILE A 156 4.20 7.09 -23.97
C ILE A 156 4.79 5.83 -24.58
N HIS A 157 5.20 5.92 -25.85
CA HIS A 157 5.93 4.85 -26.53
C HIS A 157 7.43 4.97 -26.22
N ASP A 158 7.87 4.37 -25.10
CA ASP A 158 9.28 4.23 -24.76
C ASP A 158 9.52 3.09 -23.75
N LYS A 159 10.77 2.64 -23.66
CA LYS A 159 11.19 1.65 -22.69
C LYS A 159 11.57 2.35 -21.38
N ALA A 160 10.76 2.17 -20.34
CA ALA A 160 11.16 2.50 -18.97
C ALA A 160 12.41 1.70 -18.57
N THR A 161 13.39 2.38 -17.97
CA THR A 161 14.70 1.79 -17.64
C THR A 161 15.06 1.88 -16.17
N ASP A 162 14.50 2.85 -15.45
CA ASP A 162 14.77 3.06 -14.04
C ASP A 162 13.67 3.88 -13.37
N MET A 163 13.59 3.81 -12.04
CA MET A 163 12.71 4.67 -11.23
C MET A 163 13.39 5.06 -9.91
N VAL A 164 13.01 6.22 -9.39
CA VAL A 164 13.38 6.70 -8.05
C VAL A 164 12.22 7.47 -7.44
N GLN A 165 12.05 7.37 -6.13
CA GLN A 165 11.06 8.17 -5.40
C GLN A 165 11.72 9.46 -4.89
N LYS A 166 11.08 10.60 -5.08
CA LYS A 166 11.51 11.92 -4.62
C LYS A 166 10.28 12.67 -4.09
N ASN A 167 10.30 13.08 -2.83
CA ASN A 167 9.21 13.83 -2.18
C ASN A 167 7.84 13.15 -2.33
N GLY A 168 7.77 11.84 -2.09
CA GLY A 168 6.55 11.03 -2.24
C GLY A 168 6.16 10.70 -3.69
N LEU A 169 6.75 11.35 -4.69
CA LEU A 169 6.46 11.12 -6.11
C LEU A 169 7.48 10.18 -6.76
N TRP A 170 7.04 9.41 -7.73
CA TRP A 170 7.87 8.52 -8.53
C TRP A 170 8.33 9.20 -9.82
N GLU A 171 9.65 9.35 -9.99
CA GLU A 171 10.27 9.76 -11.24
C GLU A 171 10.60 8.52 -12.08
N VAL A 172 9.97 8.37 -13.25
CA VAL A 172 10.17 7.25 -14.17
C VAL A 172 11.09 7.68 -15.31
N SER A 173 12.21 6.98 -15.48
CA SER A 173 13.23 7.28 -16.49
C SER A 173 13.13 6.36 -17.71
N PHE A 174 13.25 6.92 -18.91
CA PHE A 174 13.11 6.19 -20.17
C PHE A 174 14.42 6.08 -20.95
N LYS A 175 14.38 5.35 -22.07
CA LYS A 175 15.54 5.17 -22.95
C LYS A 175 15.74 6.35 -23.91
N LYS A 176 14.65 6.97 -24.40
CA LYS A 176 14.68 8.02 -25.43
C LYS A 176 14.07 9.34 -24.96
N GLN A 177 13.01 9.28 -24.17
CA GLN A 177 12.23 10.43 -23.71
C GLN A 177 12.70 10.93 -22.33
N SER A 178 12.38 12.19 -22.02
CA SER A 178 12.63 12.77 -20.71
C SER A 178 11.83 12.05 -19.61
N PRO A 179 12.32 12.02 -18.37
CA PRO A 179 11.58 11.43 -17.25
C PRO A 179 10.22 12.08 -17.03
N ILE A 180 9.26 11.30 -16.53
CA ILE A 180 7.98 11.80 -16.01
C ILE A 180 7.95 11.64 -14.50
N VAL A 181 7.04 12.36 -13.84
CA VAL A 181 6.74 12.18 -12.42
C VAL A 181 5.30 11.75 -12.24
N ALA A 182 5.05 10.81 -11.32
CA ALA A 182 3.73 10.30 -11.01
C ALA A 182 3.54 10.10 -9.50
N SER A 183 2.34 10.36 -8.97
CA SER A 183 2.03 10.10 -7.57
C SER A 183 2.05 8.61 -7.26
N LYS A 184 1.41 7.79 -8.10
CA LYS A 184 1.43 6.33 -8.00
C LYS A 184 1.86 5.68 -9.32
N VAL A 185 2.58 4.58 -9.21
CA VAL A 185 3.04 3.80 -10.37
C VAL A 185 2.54 2.36 -10.27
N ILE A 186 1.99 1.85 -11.37
CA ILE A 186 1.57 0.47 -11.53
C ILE A 186 2.56 -0.22 -12.47
N LEU A 187 3.33 -1.17 -11.95
CA LEU A 187 4.28 -1.96 -12.72
C LEU A 187 3.63 -3.27 -13.19
N ALA A 188 3.26 -3.32 -14.47
CA ALA A 188 2.48 -4.39 -15.08
C ALA A 188 3.07 -4.84 -16.44
N ILE A 189 4.35 -5.24 -16.43
CA ILE A 189 5.11 -5.53 -17.65
C ILE A 189 4.92 -6.96 -18.20
N GLY A 190 3.98 -7.73 -17.64
CA GLY A 190 3.73 -9.12 -18.00
C GLY A 190 4.75 -10.11 -17.42
N SER A 191 4.71 -11.35 -17.90
CA SER A 191 5.63 -12.41 -17.46
C SER A 191 7.08 -12.08 -17.82
N LEU A 192 8.02 -12.61 -17.05
CA LEU A 192 9.44 -12.44 -17.31
C LEU A 192 9.82 -13.05 -18.68
N PRO A 193 10.70 -12.39 -19.45
CA PRO A 193 11.08 -12.87 -20.77
C PRO A 193 11.77 -14.25 -20.68
N THR A 194 11.74 -14.99 -21.77
CA THR A 194 12.44 -16.27 -21.88
C THR A 194 13.94 -16.05 -22.02
N ASN A 195 14.75 -17.02 -21.57
CA ASN A 195 16.18 -16.99 -21.87
C ASN A 195 16.40 -17.49 -23.30
N TYR A 196 17.34 -16.86 -24.01
CA TYR A 196 17.75 -17.33 -25.33
C TYR A 196 18.58 -18.60 -25.20
N LEU A 197 18.25 -19.61 -25.99
CA LEU A 197 18.94 -20.91 -26.01
C LEU A 197 20.40 -20.76 -26.44
N TRP A 198 20.67 -19.93 -27.46
CA TRP A 198 22.00 -19.84 -28.06
C TRP A 198 22.31 -18.45 -28.67
N LYS A 199 23.59 -18.04 -28.63
CA LYS A 199 24.19 -16.82 -29.26
C LYS A 199 23.58 -15.45 -28.91
N ASN A 200 22.75 -15.35 -27.86
CA ASN A 200 22.22 -14.09 -27.31
C ASN A 200 21.58 -13.12 -28.34
N LYS A 201 20.98 -13.63 -29.41
CA LYS A 201 20.22 -12.85 -30.40
C LYS A 201 18.81 -13.43 -30.55
N ALA A 202 17.82 -12.60 -30.87
CA ALA A 202 16.43 -13.06 -31.06
C ALA A 202 16.33 -14.06 -32.24
N ARG A 203 17.12 -13.84 -33.29
CA ARG A 203 17.24 -14.72 -34.46
C ARG A 203 18.72 -14.99 -34.73
N VAL A 204 19.06 -16.21 -35.11
CA VAL A 204 20.42 -16.61 -35.51
C VAL A 204 20.32 -17.39 -36.81
N ASN A 205 20.81 -16.78 -37.89
CA ASN A 205 20.90 -17.40 -39.21
C ASN A 205 22.34 -17.88 -39.44
N LYS A 206 22.48 -19.13 -39.88
CA LYS A 206 23.72 -19.82 -40.25
C LYS A 206 23.47 -20.65 -41.51
N GLU A 207 24.54 -21.05 -42.16
CA GLU A 207 24.46 -21.99 -43.29
C GLU A 207 23.66 -23.24 -42.85
N HIS A 208 22.62 -23.56 -43.62
CA HIS A 208 21.70 -24.68 -43.36
C HIS A 208 20.94 -24.65 -42.02
N PHE A 209 20.91 -23.52 -41.31
CA PHE A 209 20.32 -23.45 -39.97
C PHE A 209 19.74 -22.09 -39.58
N LEU A 210 18.52 -22.13 -39.03
CA LEU A 210 17.83 -21.00 -38.45
C LEU A 210 17.44 -21.30 -36.98
N LEU A 211 17.80 -20.41 -36.08
CA LEU A 211 17.31 -20.43 -34.69
C LEU A 211 16.47 -19.18 -34.40
N ILE A 212 15.27 -19.42 -33.90
CA ILE A 212 14.34 -18.42 -33.40
C ILE A 212 14.30 -18.51 -31.88
N ASN A 213 15.00 -17.60 -31.19
CA ASN A 213 15.02 -17.54 -29.73
C ASN A 213 13.80 -16.85 -29.12
N ASP A 214 13.10 -16.01 -29.89
CA ASP A 214 11.88 -15.30 -29.48
C ASP A 214 10.94 -15.21 -30.70
N PRO A 215 9.91 -16.06 -30.78
CA PRO A 215 9.03 -16.11 -31.94
C PRO A 215 8.17 -14.85 -32.10
N TYR A 216 7.99 -14.07 -31.03
CA TYR A 216 7.16 -12.87 -31.03
C TYR A 216 7.96 -11.59 -31.25
N LYS A 217 9.22 -11.69 -31.70
CA LYS A 217 10.09 -10.54 -31.89
C LYS A 217 10.64 -10.44 -33.33
N PRO A 218 10.29 -9.35 -34.06
CA PRO A 218 9.45 -8.22 -33.62
C PRO A 218 7.95 -8.55 -33.46
N ASN A 219 7.41 -9.46 -34.27
CA ASN A 219 6.07 -10.06 -34.19
C ASN A 219 6.09 -11.47 -34.81
N LEU A 220 5.01 -12.25 -34.64
CA LEU A 220 4.94 -13.63 -35.13
C LEU A 220 4.84 -13.73 -36.65
N SER A 221 4.11 -12.83 -37.31
CA SER A 221 3.95 -12.82 -38.77
C SER A 221 5.30 -12.72 -39.49
N GLU A 222 6.16 -11.77 -39.08
CA GLU A 222 7.52 -11.65 -39.61
C GLU A 222 8.40 -12.86 -39.28
N THR A 223 8.16 -13.54 -38.16
CA THR A 223 8.88 -14.77 -37.81
C THR A 223 8.49 -15.91 -38.76
N LEU A 224 7.20 -16.05 -39.06
CA LEU A 224 6.71 -17.06 -40.00
C LEU A 224 7.20 -16.78 -41.43
N GLN A 225 7.26 -15.51 -41.84
CA GLN A 225 7.86 -15.12 -43.11
C GLN A 225 9.34 -15.49 -43.20
N ASP A 226 10.14 -15.20 -42.16
CA ASP A 226 11.56 -15.60 -42.10
C ASP A 226 11.73 -17.12 -42.20
N ILE A 227 10.85 -17.87 -41.52
CA ILE A 227 10.83 -19.34 -41.58
C ILE A 227 10.48 -19.81 -42.99
N GLY A 228 9.44 -19.23 -43.61
CA GLY A 228 9.04 -19.53 -44.99
C GLY A 228 10.18 -19.32 -45.98
N ASN A 229 10.83 -18.16 -45.94
CA ASN A 229 11.98 -17.85 -46.80
C ASN A 229 13.14 -18.85 -46.60
N PHE A 230 13.46 -19.19 -45.34
CA PHE A 230 14.48 -20.18 -45.04
C PHE A 230 14.11 -21.57 -45.57
N VAL A 231 12.86 -21.99 -45.39
CA VAL A 231 12.37 -23.29 -45.85
C VAL A 231 12.38 -23.37 -47.38
N ASP A 232 11.95 -22.32 -48.07
CA ASP A 232 11.96 -22.27 -49.54
C ASP A 232 13.38 -22.35 -50.11
N GLU A 233 14.34 -21.65 -49.51
CA GLU A 233 15.75 -21.70 -49.93
C GLU A 233 16.39 -23.08 -49.66
N GLN A 234 16.14 -23.67 -48.49
CA GLN A 234 16.85 -24.86 -48.04
C GLN A 234 16.23 -26.17 -48.52
N SER A 235 14.92 -26.19 -48.79
CA SER A 235 14.21 -27.38 -49.27
C SER A 235 14.65 -27.82 -50.68
N LEU A 236 15.25 -26.93 -51.46
CA LEU A 236 15.87 -27.24 -52.75
C LEU A 236 17.19 -28.02 -52.61
N VAL A 237 17.79 -28.01 -51.41
CA VAL A 237 19.14 -28.53 -51.14
C VAL A 237 19.10 -29.78 -50.28
N GLN A 238 18.17 -29.87 -49.32
CA GLN A 238 18.07 -30.98 -48.38
C GLN A 238 16.69 -31.10 -47.73
N GLN A 239 16.42 -32.24 -47.09
CA GLN A 239 15.27 -32.40 -46.20
C GLN A 239 15.46 -31.59 -44.92
N LEU A 240 14.37 -31.00 -44.42
CA LEU A 240 14.42 -30.09 -43.27
C LEU A 240 13.75 -30.69 -42.05
N ASN A 241 14.42 -30.63 -40.90
CA ASN A 241 13.83 -31.00 -39.62
C ASN A 241 13.74 -29.79 -38.68
N ILE A 242 12.67 -29.73 -37.90
CA ILE A 242 12.44 -28.66 -36.93
C ILE A 242 12.42 -29.20 -35.50
N ALA A 243 12.98 -28.43 -34.56
CA ALA A 243 12.83 -28.65 -33.13
C ALA A 243 12.13 -27.48 -32.43
N ILE A 244 10.98 -27.73 -31.82
CA ILE A 244 10.26 -26.80 -30.95
C ILE A 244 10.61 -27.13 -29.49
N ILE A 245 11.19 -26.16 -28.78
CA ILE A 245 11.68 -26.35 -27.41
C ILE A 245 10.64 -25.82 -26.43
N GLY A 246 9.76 -26.69 -25.98
CA GLY A 246 8.66 -26.39 -25.06
C GLY A 246 7.31 -26.90 -25.58
N ALA A 247 6.47 -27.39 -24.67
CA ALA A 247 5.10 -27.84 -24.94
C ALA A 247 4.09 -26.99 -24.12
N ASN A 248 4.30 -25.68 -24.05
CA ASN A 248 3.38 -24.71 -23.47
C ASN A 248 2.55 -24.04 -24.58
N ALA A 249 1.77 -23.02 -24.24
CA ALA A 249 0.94 -22.29 -25.21
C ALA A 249 1.72 -21.81 -26.45
N SER A 250 2.94 -21.28 -26.27
CA SER A 250 3.79 -20.85 -27.39
C SER A 250 4.27 -22.02 -28.25
N GLY A 251 4.63 -23.16 -27.64
CA GLY A 251 5.04 -24.34 -28.39
C GLY A 251 3.92 -24.93 -29.24
N LEU A 252 2.71 -24.99 -28.68
CA LEU A 252 1.51 -25.42 -29.39
C LEU A 252 1.11 -24.44 -30.50
N GLU A 253 1.19 -23.14 -30.24
CA GLU A 253 0.96 -22.09 -31.23
C GLU A 253 1.93 -22.22 -32.41
N MET A 254 3.23 -22.40 -32.15
CA MET A 254 4.20 -22.58 -33.23
C MET A 254 3.94 -23.84 -34.03
N LEU A 255 3.62 -24.97 -33.37
CA LEU A 255 3.28 -26.20 -34.08
C LEU A 255 2.05 -26.01 -34.98
N TYR A 256 1.01 -25.35 -34.50
CA TYR A 256 -0.19 -25.03 -35.27
C TYR A 256 0.13 -24.12 -36.44
N GLN A 257 0.79 -22.98 -36.19
CA GLN A 257 1.07 -21.97 -37.22
C GLN A 257 1.93 -22.54 -38.36
N LEU A 258 2.97 -23.32 -38.04
CA LEU A 258 3.80 -23.96 -39.08
C LEU A 258 3.02 -24.97 -39.94
N ASN A 259 1.94 -25.53 -39.42
CA ASN A 259 1.07 -26.46 -40.15
C ASN A 259 -0.12 -25.76 -40.82
N ASP A 260 -0.44 -24.53 -40.43
CA ASP A 260 -1.40 -23.65 -41.12
C ASP A 260 -0.76 -22.97 -42.34
N HIS A 261 0.56 -23.07 -42.54
CA HIS A 261 1.29 -22.48 -43.66
C HIS A 261 1.73 -23.57 -44.65
N PRO A 262 1.02 -23.79 -45.78
CA PRO A 262 1.26 -24.93 -46.68
C PRO A 262 2.68 -25.00 -47.25
N GLU A 263 3.26 -23.85 -47.57
CA GLU A 263 4.63 -23.71 -48.08
C GLU A 263 5.68 -24.13 -47.05
N ILE A 264 5.41 -23.92 -45.76
CA ILE A 264 6.28 -24.40 -44.68
C ILE A 264 6.03 -25.89 -44.44
N LYS A 265 4.76 -26.29 -44.22
CA LYS A 265 4.38 -27.66 -43.85
C LYS A 265 4.86 -28.72 -44.84
N LYS A 266 4.74 -28.46 -46.14
CA LYS A 266 5.08 -29.44 -47.19
C LYS A 266 6.58 -29.76 -47.28
N ASN A 267 7.41 -28.83 -46.80
CA ASN A 267 8.87 -28.86 -46.96
C ASN A 267 9.61 -29.30 -45.68
N ILE A 268 8.90 -29.44 -44.55
CA ILE A 268 9.46 -29.98 -43.31
C ILE A 268 9.24 -31.50 -43.28
N HIS A 269 10.30 -32.27 -43.09
CA HIS A 269 10.23 -33.72 -42.95
C HIS A 269 9.74 -34.11 -41.54
N ASN A 270 10.53 -33.81 -40.50
CA ASN A 270 10.20 -34.17 -39.11
C ASN A 270 10.04 -32.96 -38.17
N PHE A 271 9.09 -33.07 -37.26
CA PHE A 271 8.83 -32.16 -36.15
C PHE A 271 9.23 -32.82 -34.82
N PHE A 272 10.29 -32.31 -34.21
CA PHE A 272 10.70 -32.66 -32.87
C PHE A 272 10.12 -31.66 -31.87
N MET A 273 9.46 -32.15 -30.82
CA MET A 273 9.08 -31.31 -29.68
C MET A 273 9.84 -31.77 -28.43
N LEU A 274 10.60 -30.88 -27.81
CA LEU A 274 11.36 -31.18 -26.59
C LEU A 274 10.69 -30.51 -25.39
N SER A 275 10.21 -31.28 -24.42
CA SER A 275 9.62 -30.74 -23.19
C SER A 275 10.02 -31.57 -21.97
N SER A 276 9.90 -30.99 -20.77
CA SER A 276 10.41 -31.64 -19.55
C SER A 276 9.79 -33.01 -19.25
N GLN A 277 8.52 -33.22 -19.62
CA GLN A 277 7.82 -34.50 -19.40
C GLN A 277 7.63 -35.32 -20.68
N GLY A 278 7.89 -34.75 -21.87
CA GLY A 278 7.61 -35.43 -23.14
C GLY A 278 6.11 -35.66 -23.39
N LEU A 279 5.25 -34.84 -22.79
CA LEU A 279 3.79 -34.92 -22.90
C LEU A 279 3.22 -33.62 -23.47
N LEU A 280 2.22 -33.76 -24.32
CA LEU A 280 1.39 -32.64 -24.81
C LEU A 280 0.26 -32.36 -23.81
N PRO A 281 -0.22 -31.10 -23.75
CA PRO A 281 -1.45 -30.79 -23.04
C PRO A 281 -2.63 -31.63 -23.56
N ASP A 282 -3.43 -32.13 -22.63
CA ASP A 282 -4.58 -32.97 -22.93
C ASP A 282 -5.78 -32.14 -23.42
N SER A 283 -6.67 -32.74 -24.19
CA SER A 283 -7.78 -32.04 -24.85
C SER A 283 -9.12 -32.75 -24.76
N LYS A 284 -9.17 -34.00 -24.26
CA LYS A 284 -10.40 -34.82 -24.27
C LYS A 284 -10.83 -35.22 -22.86
N ILE A 285 -12.11 -35.02 -22.59
CA ILE A 285 -12.76 -35.50 -21.38
C ILE A 285 -13.25 -36.93 -21.67
N ASP A 286 -12.83 -37.89 -20.85
CA ASP A 286 -13.34 -39.26 -20.86
C ASP A 286 -14.40 -39.39 -19.77
N GLU A 287 -15.66 -39.10 -20.12
CA GLU A 287 -16.78 -39.13 -19.18
C GLU A 287 -16.99 -40.50 -18.56
N SER A 288 -16.70 -41.58 -19.31
CA SER A 288 -16.90 -42.95 -18.84
C SER A 288 -15.95 -43.32 -17.71
N LYS A 289 -14.64 -43.08 -17.91
CA LYS A 289 -13.62 -43.33 -16.89
C LYS A 289 -13.67 -42.32 -15.74
N LEU A 290 -14.16 -41.11 -16.01
CA LEU A 290 -14.34 -40.11 -14.96
C LEU A 290 -15.36 -40.56 -13.91
N LEU A 291 -16.38 -41.34 -14.29
CA LEU A 291 -17.33 -41.94 -13.33
C LEU A 291 -16.68 -42.99 -12.42
N GLU A 292 -15.56 -43.59 -12.84
CA GLU A 292 -14.81 -44.59 -12.06
C GLU A 292 -13.69 -43.96 -11.21
N TYR A 293 -13.50 -42.63 -11.30
CA TYR A 293 -12.39 -41.92 -10.67
C TYR A 293 -12.83 -41.14 -9.43
N GLU A 294 -12.11 -41.35 -8.33
CA GLU A 294 -12.29 -40.63 -7.08
C GLU A 294 -10.96 -40.00 -6.62
N THR A 295 -11.06 -38.89 -5.89
CA THR A 295 -9.92 -38.12 -5.35
C THR A 295 -9.66 -38.53 -3.90
N THR A 296 -9.42 -39.81 -3.69
CA THR A 296 -9.38 -40.44 -2.36
C THR A 296 -8.38 -39.77 -1.42
N ASN A 297 -7.23 -39.30 -1.94
CA ASN A 297 -6.21 -38.69 -1.10
C ASN A 297 -6.60 -37.27 -0.67
N LEU A 298 -7.16 -36.47 -1.59
CA LEU A 298 -7.71 -35.16 -1.24
C LEU A 298 -8.91 -35.27 -0.29
N ASP A 299 -9.78 -36.26 -0.48
CA ASP A 299 -10.93 -36.54 0.39
C ASP A 299 -10.51 -36.88 1.82
N HIS A 300 -9.36 -37.54 1.99
CA HIS A 300 -8.80 -37.80 3.32
C HIS A 300 -8.34 -36.52 4.03
N LEU A 301 -7.89 -35.50 3.31
CA LEU A 301 -7.47 -34.22 3.90
C LEU A 301 -8.67 -33.37 4.35
N GLU A 302 -9.83 -33.51 3.73
CA GLU A 302 -11.05 -32.80 4.15
C GLU A 302 -11.43 -33.13 5.60
N LYS A 303 -11.12 -34.35 6.07
CA LYS A 303 -11.43 -34.81 7.43
C LYS A 303 -10.42 -34.37 8.49
N LYS A 304 -9.28 -33.80 8.09
CA LYS A 304 -8.26 -33.30 9.02
C LYS A 304 -8.59 -31.88 9.51
N GLU A 305 -8.35 -31.63 10.80
CA GLU A 305 -8.51 -30.30 11.42
C GLU A 305 -7.44 -29.31 10.97
N SER A 306 -6.19 -29.76 10.81
CA SER A 306 -5.06 -28.95 10.37
C SER A 306 -4.26 -29.69 9.29
N ILE A 307 -3.84 -28.94 8.27
CA ILE A 307 -3.07 -29.43 7.11
C ILE A 307 -2.02 -28.40 6.71
N GLN A 308 -0.96 -28.85 6.04
CA GLN A 308 0.08 -28.01 5.46
C GLN A 308 -0.03 -27.97 3.93
N ALA A 309 0.64 -27.00 3.30
CA ALA A 309 0.68 -26.89 1.84
C ALA A 309 1.28 -28.14 1.17
N SER A 310 2.25 -28.77 1.83
CA SER A 310 2.87 -30.03 1.40
C SER A 310 1.89 -31.20 1.42
N ASP A 311 1.00 -31.28 2.41
CA ASP A 311 -0.03 -32.33 2.48
C ASP A 311 -0.94 -32.27 1.24
N ILE A 312 -1.41 -31.07 0.88
CA ILE A 312 -2.24 -30.84 -0.30
C ILE A 312 -1.48 -31.24 -1.56
N ALA A 313 -0.23 -30.79 -1.72
CA ALA A 313 0.57 -31.11 -2.90
C ALA A 313 0.80 -32.61 -3.05
N GLU A 314 1.12 -33.31 -1.97
CA GLU A 314 1.32 -34.77 -1.97
C GLU A 314 0.02 -35.51 -2.32
N ALA A 315 -1.11 -35.09 -1.76
CA ALA A 315 -2.42 -35.67 -2.08
C ALA A 315 -2.81 -35.47 -3.54
N VAL A 316 -2.61 -34.25 -4.09
CA VAL A 316 -2.84 -33.96 -5.50
C VAL A 316 -1.99 -34.88 -6.39
N TYR A 317 -0.71 -35.06 -6.07
CA TYR A 317 0.15 -35.93 -6.89
C TYR A 317 -0.28 -37.39 -6.85
N LYS A 318 -0.67 -37.92 -5.69
CA LYS A 318 -1.19 -39.29 -5.58
C LYS A 318 -2.48 -39.48 -6.37
N ASP A 319 -3.40 -38.52 -6.31
CA ASP A 319 -4.65 -38.58 -7.06
C ASP A 319 -4.40 -38.47 -8.57
N LEU A 320 -3.47 -37.61 -9.01
CA LEU A 320 -3.02 -37.57 -10.42
C LEU A 320 -2.37 -38.89 -10.86
N ASP A 321 -1.58 -39.54 -10.01
CA ASP A 321 -1.01 -40.86 -10.31
C ASP A 321 -2.09 -41.94 -10.44
N LEU A 322 -3.16 -41.88 -9.62
CA LEU A 322 -4.32 -42.77 -9.76
C LEU A 322 -5.04 -42.56 -11.11
N ALA A 323 -5.23 -41.31 -11.52
CA ALA A 323 -5.78 -41.00 -12.84
C ALA A 323 -4.91 -41.53 -13.97
N GLU A 324 -3.59 -41.36 -13.89
CA GLU A 324 -2.65 -41.88 -14.90
C GLU A 324 -2.70 -43.41 -15.01
N ASN A 325 -2.87 -44.14 -13.89
CA ASN A 325 -2.96 -45.61 -13.88
C ASN A 325 -4.17 -46.14 -14.66
N ILE A 326 -5.30 -45.42 -14.65
CA ILE A 326 -6.49 -45.76 -15.45
C ILE A 326 -6.48 -45.08 -16.83
N GLN A 327 -5.39 -44.37 -17.16
CA GLN A 327 -5.23 -43.58 -18.37
C GLN A 327 -6.35 -42.53 -18.51
N LEU A 328 -6.70 -41.87 -17.41
CA LEU A 328 -7.61 -40.73 -17.37
C LEU A 328 -6.79 -39.44 -17.52
N GLY A 329 -7.06 -38.70 -18.60
CA GLY A 329 -6.28 -37.53 -18.98
C GLY A 329 -6.52 -36.28 -18.10
N ALA A 330 -5.60 -35.32 -18.17
CA ALA A 330 -5.65 -34.06 -17.42
C ALA A 330 -6.93 -33.23 -17.70
N ALA A 331 -7.47 -33.29 -18.92
CA ALA A 331 -8.70 -32.56 -19.28
C ALA A 331 -9.92 -33.08 -18.50
N SER A 332 -9.92 -34.37 -18.14
CA SER A 332 -10.98 -34.97 -17.33
C SER A 332 -10.82 -34.65 -15.83
N THR A 333 -9.59 -34.58 -15.34
CA THR A 333 -9.30 -34.48 -13.90
C THR A 333 -9.17 -33.04 -13.39
N VAL A 334 -8.81 -32.08 -14.25
CA VAL A 334 -8.46 -30.71 -13.82
C VAL A 334 -9.57 -30.03 -13.04
N GLY A 335 -10.83 -30.19 -13.44
CA GLY A 335 -11.98 -29.58 -12.77
C GLY A 335 -12.16 -30.10 -11.34
N ILE A 336 -12.29 -31.42 -11.19
CA ILE A 336 -12.51 -32.10 -9.90
C ILE A 336 -11.34 -31.85 -8.95
N ILE A 337 -10.10 -32.06 -9.40
CA ILE A 337 -8.93 -31.90 -8.53
C ILE A 337 -8.73 -30.42 -8.14
N SER A 338 -8.87 -29.47 -9.09
CA SER A 338 -8.71 -28.04 -8.79
C SER A 338 -9.75 -27.52 -7.83
N GLN A 339 -11.00 -27.99 -7.96
CA GLN A 339 -12.06 -27.66 -7.01
C GLN A 339 -11.74 -28.16 -5.61
N LYS A 340 -11.29 -29.42 -5.47
CA LYS A 340 -10.99 -30.02 -4.16
C LYS A 340 -9.76 -29.43 -3.48
N PHE A 341 -8.62 -29.30 -4.17
CA PHE A 341 -7.48 -28.67 -3.50
C PHE A 341 -7.77 -27.18 -3.24
N GLY A 342 -8.53 -26.52 -4.12
CA GLY A 342 -8.95 -25.13 -3.94
C GLY A 342 -9.76 -24.90 -2.66
N SER A 343 -10.68 -25.81 -2.32
CA SER A 343 -11.43 -25.74 -1.06
C SER A 343 -10.54 -25.98 0.17
N LEU A 344 -9.54 -26.86 0.06
CA LEU A 344 -8.57 -27.14 1.12
C LEU A 344 -7.63 -25.96 1.41
N LEU A 345 -7.38 -25.07 0.45
CA LEU A 345 -6.55 -23.88 0.69
C LEU A 345 -7.12 -23.00 1.80
N ASN A 346 -8.44 -22.97 2.00
CA ASN A 346 -9.09 -22.20 3.07
C ASN A 346 -8.74 -22.69 4.50
N LYS A 347 -8.11 -23.87 4.62
CA LYS A 347 -7.63 -24.42 5.90
C LYS A 347 -6.18 -24.04 6.23
N LEU A 348 -5.47 -23.43 5.28
CA LEU A 348 -4.07 -23.03 5.45
C LEU A 348 -3.99 -21.65 6.12
N ASP A 349 -3.02 -21.47 6.99
CA ASP A 349 -2.64 -20.14 7.46
C ASP A 349 -1.87 -19.36 6.37
N TYR A 350 -1.56 -18.10 6.65
CA TYR A 350 -0.87 -17.23 5.69
C TYR A 350 0.48 -17.80 5.22
N ASP A 351 1.28 -18.36 6.14
CA ASP A 351 2.61 -18.89 5.83
C ASP A 351 2.52 -20.13 4.93
N GLU A 352 1.54 -21.01 5.19
CA GLU A 352 1.27 -22.18 4.36
C GLU A 352 0.65 -21.79 3.01
N LEU A 353 -0.23 -20.78 2.94
CA LEU A 353 -0.73 -20.24 1.66
C LEU A 353 0.42 -19.68 0.81
N GLU A 354 1.35 -18.93 1.42
CA GLU A 354 2.53 -18.40 0.72
C GLU A 354 3.41 -19.55 0.20
N LYS A 355 3.63 -20.59 1.01
CA LYS A 355 4.38 -21.80 0.59
C LYS A 355 3.69 -22.49 -0.58
N PHE A 356 2.36 -22.67 -0.52
CA PHE A 356 1.60 -23.24 -1.63
C PHE A 356 1.76 -22.41 -2.91
N ALA A 357 1.59 -21.09 -2.79
CA ALA A 357 1.71 -20.16 -3.91
C ALA A 357 3.11 -20.20 -4.54
N CYS A 358 4.16 -20.26 -3.72
CA CYS A 358 5.54 -20.21 -4.17
C CYS A 358 6.08 -21.55 -4.70
N LEU A 359 5.67 -22.68 -4.10
CA LEU A 359 6.37 -23.96 -4.27
C LEU A 359 5.52 -25.04 -4.95
N HIS A 360 4.18 -25.02 -4.80
CA HIS A 360 3.33 -26.14 -5.16
C HIS A 360 2.37 -25.84 -6.33
N GLY A 361 1.69 -24.69 -6.32
CA GLY A 361 0.64 -24.39 -7.29
C GLY A 361 1.08 -24.48 -8.76
N ASN A 362 2.27 -23.95 -9.08
CA ASN A 362 2.82 -24.04 -10.44
C ASN A 362 3.30 -25.45 -10.82
N GLU A 363 3.75 -26.27 -9.87
CA GLU A 363 4.17 -27.64 -10.16
C GLU A 363 2.96 -28.53 -10.43
N ILE A 364 1.88 -28.37 -9.66
CA ILE A 364 0.58 -29.02 -9.91
C ILE A 364 0.07 -28.64 -11.32
N GLY A 365 0.07 -27.35 -11.65
CA GLY A 365 -0.36 -26.87 -12.96
C GLY A 365 0.44 -27.42 -14.14
N ARG A 366 1.67 -27.93 -13.94
CA ARG A 366 2.44 -28.60 -15.01
C ARG A 366 1.93 -29.98 -15.36
N ARG A 367 1.28 -30.68 -14.42
CA ARG A 367 0.67 -32.01 -14.64
C ARG A 367 -0.78 -31.91 -15.13
N GLN A 368 -1.46 -30.79 -14.87
CA GLN A 368 -2.85 -30.56 -15.26
C GLN A 368 -3.00 -29.66 -16.50
N ARG A 369 -2.06 -29.74 -17.44
CA ARG A 369 -2.12 -28.90 -18.65
C ARG A 369 -3.16 -29.41 -19.62
N CYS A 370 -4.05 -28.51 -20.01
CA CYS A 370 -5.06 -28.75 -21.04
C CYS A 370 -4.89 -27.77 -22.20
N ALA A 371 -5.30 -28.17 -23.39
CA ALA A 371 -5.41 -27.31 -24.56
C ALA A 371 -6.59 -27.74 -25.44
N GLY A 372 -7.02 -26.87 -26.36
CA GLY A 372 -8.06 -27.20 -27.32
C GLY A 372 -7.65 -28.32 -28.28
N GLU A 373 -8.63 -29.12 -28.71
CA GLU A 373 -8.43 -30.28 -29.60
C GLU A 373 -7.71 -29.90 -30.90
N HIS A 374 -7.93 -28.67 -31.40
CA HIS A 374 -7.28 -28.14 -32.59
C HIS A 374 -5.75 -28.08 -32.47
N TYR A 375 -5.18 -27.87 -31.28
CA TYR A 375 -3.74 -27.91 -31.07
C TYR A 375 -3.21 -29.34 -30.97
N SER A 376 -3.88 -30.21 -30.20
CA SER A 376 -3.45 -31.61 -30.03
C SER A 376 -3.59 -32.42 -31.32
N ASN A 377 -4.58 -32.11 -32.15
CA ASN A 377 -4.83 -32.81 -33.41
C ASN A 377 -3.68 -32.65 -34.40
N ILE A 378 -2.96 -31.53 -34.39
CA ILE A 378 -1.80 -31.35 -35.28
C ILE A 378 -0.70 -32.35 -34.96
N ALA A 379 -0.37 -32.50 -33.68
CA ALA A 379 0.62 -33.49 -33.26
C ALA A 379 0.16 -34.92 -33.55
N LYS A 380 -1.14 -35.22 -33.37
CA LYS A 380 -1.72 -36.51 -33.72
C LYS A 380 -1.59 -36.81 -35.22
N LEU A 381 -2.03 -35.88 -36.08
CA LEU A 381 -1.96 -36.02 -37.54
C LEU A 381 -0.53 -36.23 -38.02
N LEU A 382 0.42 -35.43 -37.51
CA LEU A 382 1.83 -35.61 -37.84
C LEU A 382 2.40 -36.93 -37.28
N GLY A 383 1.90 -37.41 -36.15
CA GLY A 383 2.25 -38.72 -35.59
C GLY A 383 1.74 -39.87 -36.46
N ASP A 384 0.50 -39.79 -36.94
CA ASP A 384 -0.10 -40.74 -37.88
C ASP A 384 0.65 -40.77 -39.23
N GLU A 385 1.35 -39.67 -39.58
CA GLU A 385 2.24 -39.56 -40.75
C GLU A 385 3.70 -39.97 -40.48
N ASP A 386 4.04 -40.45 -39.27
CA ASP A 386 5.42 -40.73 -38.81
C ASP A 386 6.38 -39.51 -38.86
N ARG A 387 5.84 -38.29 -38.73
CA ARG A 387 6.56 -37.01 -38.83
C ARG A 387 6.70 -36.25 -37.51
N PHE A 388 6.17 -36.76 -36.41
CA PHE A 388 6.22 -36.09 -35.10
C PHE A 388 6.88 -36.95 -34.02
N VAL A 389 7.83 -36.36 -33.29
CA VAL A 389 8.51 -37.03 -32.17
C VAL A 389 8.52 -36.10 -30.96
N HIS A 390 7.90 -36.55 -29.86
CA HIS A 390 7.96 -35.85 -28.57
C HIS A 390 9.06 -36.45 -27.70
N ILE A 391 10.01 -35.62 -27.30
CA ILE A 391 11.16 -35.98 -26.49
C ILE A 391 11.00 -35.42 -25.07
N ALA A 392 11.18 -36.29 -24.08
CA ALA A 392 11.26 -35.92 -22.67
C ALA A 392 12.68 -35.46 -22.29
N GLY A 393 12.84 -34.17 -21.98
CA GLY A 393 14.12 -33.63 -21.55
C GLY A 393 14.18 -32.10 -21.54
N ARG A 394 15.39 -31.58 -21.39
CA ARG A 394 15.70 -30.14 -21.41
C ARG A 394 16.82 -29.84 -22.39
N PHE A 395 16.65 -28.78 -23.19
CA PHE A 395 17.68 -28.33 -24.11
C PHE A 395 19.01 -28.10 -23.38
N ALA A 396 20.12 -28.54 -23.97
CA ALA A 396 21.46 -28.38 -23.43
C ALA A 396 22.38 -27.61 -24.38
N ASP A 397 22.47 -28.00 -25.66
CA ASP A 397 23.37 -27.36 -26.62
C ASP A 397 23.00 -27.67 -28.08
N LEU A 398 23.66 -26.98 -29.02
CA LEU A 398 23.60 -27.21 -30.46
C LEU A 398 25.02 -27.39 -31.03
N GLN A 399 25.24 -28.48 -31.77
CA GLN A 399 26.52 -28.75 -32.43
C GLN A 399 26.37 -28.73 -33.94
N PRO A 400 27.23 -28.01 -34.69
CA PRO A 400 27.13 -27.94 -36.14
C PRO A 400 27.44 -29.29 -36.79
N THR A 401 26.75 -29.57 -37.90
CA THR A 401 26.97 -30.72 -38.79
C THR A 401 27.05 -30.23 -40.25
N SER A 402 27.30 -31.12 -41.20
CA SER A 402 27.30 -30.78 -42.63
C SER A 402 25.93 -30.37 -43.17
N THR A 403 24.84 -30.79 -42.53
CA THR A 403 23.45 -30.65 -43.04
C THR A 403 22.56 -29.82 -42.11
N GLY A 404 23.12 -29.20 -41.07
CA GLY A 404 22.35 -28.51 -40.02
C GLY A 404 23.04 -28.61 -38.67
N TYR A 405 22.30 -28.89 -37.60
CA TYR A 405 22.85 -29.02 -36.24
C TYR A 405 22.35 -30.29 -35.54
N GLU A 406 23.19 -30.93 -34.73
CA GLU A 406 22.75 -31.91 -33.73
C GLU A 406 22.22 -31.16 -32.49
N LEU A 407 21.00 -31.49 -32.08
CA LEU A 407 20.41 -30.98 -30.84
C LEU A 407 20.78 -31.88 -29.67
N ILE A 408 21.42 -31.30 -28.65
CA ILE A 408 21.77 -31.98 -27.41
C ILE A 408 20.78 -31.59 -26.33
N TYR A 409 20.26 -32.59 -25.62
CA TYR A 409 19.35 -32.41 -24.49
C TYR A 409 19.78 -33.24 -23.30
N SER A 410 19.32 -32.87 -22.10
CA SER A 410 19.43 -33.68 -20.90
C SER A 410 18.11 -34.42 -20.68
N ASP A 411 18.16 -35.74 -20.55
CA ASP A 411 16.98 -36.55 -20.26
C ASP A 411 16.45 -36.34 -18.83
N LYS A 412 15.38 -37.05 -18.46
CA LYS A 412 14.76 -36.99 -17.13
C LYS A 412 15.71 -37.36 -15.97
N HIS A 413 16.82 -38.04 -16.26
CA HIS A 413 17.86 -38.42 -15.30
C HIS A 413 19.07 -37.48 -15.35
N GLY A 414 19.02 -36.42 -16.17
CA GLY A 414 20.10 -35.46 -16.33
C GLY A 414 21.25 -35.94 -17.22
N LYS A 415 21.11 -37.08 -17.89
CA LYS A 415 22.15 -37.59 -18.82
C LYS A 415 22.00 -36.89 -20.18
N LYS A 416 23.13 -36.48 -20.76
CA LYS A 416 23.15 -35.88 -22.10
C LYS A 416 22.82 -36.92 -23.16
N GLN A 417 21.87 -36.57 -24.01
CA GLN A 417 21.41 -37.31 -25.17
C GLN A 417 21.45 -36.40 -26.38
N LYS A 418 21.35 -36.97 -27.58
CA LYS A 418 21.25 -36.22 -28.83
C LYS A 418 20.10 -36.70 -29.69
N ILE A 419 19.53 -35.80 -30.48
CA ILE A 419 18.66 -36.17 -31.59
C ILE A 419 19.57 -36.65 -32.72
N GLU A 420 19.40 -37.88 -33.19
CA GLU A 420 20.28 -38.49 -34.21
C GLU A 420 20.18 -37.80 -35.57
N GLN A 421 19.01 -37.26 -35.89
CA GLN A 421 18.78 -36.50 -37.11
C GLN A 421 19.20 -35.03 -36.92
N SER A 422 19.85 -34.46 -37.93
CA SER A 422 20.18 -33.03 -37.93
C SER A 422 18.89 -32.18 -37.93
N VAL A 423 18.89 -31.12 -37.13
CA VAL A 423 17.83 -30.09 -37.11
C VAL A 423 18.30 -28.85 -37.86
N ASN A 424 17.40 -28.27 -38.64
CA ASN A 424 17.63 -27.10 -39.49
C ASN A 424 16.96 -25.86 -38.92
N LEU A 425 15.85 -26.05 -38.22
CA LEU A 425 15.13 -24.97 -37.57
C LEU A 425 14.95 -25.29 -36.09
N VAL A 426 15.32 -24.38 -35.20
CA VAL A 426 15.07 -24.51 -33.77
C VAL A 426 14.25 -23.31 -33.31
N ILE A 427 13.15 -23.56 -32.59
CA ILE A 427 12.27 -22.52 -32.07
C ILE A 427 12.17 -22.64 -30.55
N ASN A 428 12.54 -21.56 -29.86
CA ASN A 428 12.55 -21.48 -28.42
C ASN A 428 11.17 -21.07 -27.88
N CYS A 429 10.49 -22.00 -27.22
CA CYS A 429 9.19 -21.80 -26.59
C CYS A 429 9.24 -22.11 -25.08
N ILE A 430 10.40 -22.04 -24.44
CA ILE A 430 10.52 -22.33 -22.99
C ILE A 430 9.81 -21.27 -22.14
N GLY A 431 9.59 -21.57 -20.85
CA GLY A 431 9.01 -20.61 -19.91
C GLY A 431 9.93 -19.42 -19.59
N GLY A 432 9.36 -18.41 -18.91
CA GLY A 432 10.08 -17.22 -18.48
C GLY A 432 11.24 -17.51 -17.53
N MET A 433 12.21 -16.59 -17.49
CA MET A 433 13.33 -16.64 -16.54
C MET A 433 12.89 -16.29 -15.11
N LYS A 434 13.74 -16.57 -14.11
CA LYS A 434 13.58 -16.08 -12.73
C LYS A 434 14.10 -14.64 -12.58
N LEU A 435 13.61 -13.90 -11.59
CA LEU A 435 14.05 -12.54 -11.26
C LEU A 435 15.55 -12.44 -10.97
N SER A 436 16.13 -13.49 -10.39
CA SER A 436 17.56 -13.59 -10.08
C SER A 436 18.45 -13.73 -11.33
N HIS A 437 17.88 -13.92 -12.51
CA HIS A 437 18.65 -14.14 -13.72
C HIS A 437 19.40 -12.85 -14.17
N PRO A 438 20.66 -12.93 -14.64
CA PRO A 438 21.45 -11.74 -15.01
C PRO A 438 20.84 -10.88 -16.14
N LYS A 439 19.97 -11.48 -16.96
CA LYS A 439 19.28 -10.84 -18.09
C LYS A 439 17.86 -10.34 -17.77
N THR A 440 17.46 -10.33 -16.50
CA THR A 440 16.21 -9.72 -16.04
C THR A 440 16.08 -8.28 -16.60
N PRO A 441 14.87 -7.84 -17.02
CA PRO A 441 14.65 -6.48 -17.55
C PRO A 441 15.32 -5.39 -16.71
N LYS A 442 15.94 -4.40 -17.39
CA LYS A 442 16.76 -3.36 -16.74
C LYS A 442 16.04 -2.63 -15.60
N ILE A 443 14.77 -2.27 -15.79
CA ILE A 443 13.95 -1.62 -14.75
C ILE A 443 13.86 -2.50 -13.49
N LEU A 444 13.47 -3.77 -13.63
CA LEU A 444 13.39 -4.71 -12.51
C LEU A 444 14.74 -4.92 -11.83
N ARG A 445 15.81 -5.10 -12.61
CA ARG A 445 17.16 -5.29 -12.07
C ARG A 445 17.62 -4.08 -11.26
N ASN A 446 17.36 -2.87 -11.76
CA ASN A 446 17.72 -1.65 -11.05
C ASN A 446 16.92 -1.49 -9.76
N LEU A 447 15.62 -1.77 -9.79
CA LEU A 447 14.77 -1.74 -8.59
C LEU A 447 15.21 -2.77 -7.54
N LEU A 448 15.58 -3.98 -7.96
CA LEU A 448 16.14 -5.02 -7.08
C LEU A 448 17.46 -4.57 -6.44
N ILE A 449 18.40 -4.01 -7.23
CA ILE A 449 19.69 -3.52 -6.72
C ILE A 449 19.51 -2.38 -5.70
N LYS A 450 18.52 -1.51 -5.92
CA LYS A 450 18.18 -0.41 -5.01
C LYS A 450 17.41 -0.86 -3.76
N GLY A 451 16.99 -2.13 -3.68
CA GLY A 451 16.15 -2.63 -2.60
C GLY A 451 14.72 -2.10 -2.61
N ILE A 452 14.26 -1.50 -3.72
CA ILE A 452 12.89 -0.96 -3.85
C ILE A 452 11.88 -2.11 -4.02
N ILE A 453 12.28 -3.20 -4.68
CA ILE A 453 11.46 -4.40 -4.82
C ILE A 453 12.24 -5.62 -4.33
N GLN A 454 11.52 -6.65 -3.89
CA GLN A 454 12.10 -7.92 -3.47
C GLN A 454 11.46 -9.08 -4.23
N ALA A 455 12.24 -10.05 -4.68
CA ALA A 455 11.70 -11.31 -5.21
C ALA A 455 11.14 -12.17 -4.08
N ASN A 456 9.96 -12.77 -4.26
CA ASN A 456 9.43 -13.76 -3.32
C ASN A 456 10.08 -15.14 -3.52
N LYS A 457 9.71 -16.13 -2.69
CA LYS A 457 10.32 -17.48 -2.69
C LYS A 457 10.14 -18.24 -4.01
N SER A 458 9.12 -17.93 -4.81
CA SER A 458 8.94 -18.52 -6.16
C SER A 458 10.09 -18.15 -7.11
N GLY A 459 10.68 -16.98 -6.91
CA GLY A 459 11.68 -16.37 -7.79
C GLY A 459 11.14 -15.84 -9.12
N ILE A 460 9.82 -15.91 -9.37
CA ILE A 460 9.18 -15.35 -10.58
C ILE A 460 8.28 -14.14 -10.27
N GLY A 461 7.88 -13.94 -9.02
CA GLY A 461 7.12 -12.77 -8.59
C GLY A 461 7.83 -11.87 -7.58
N ILE A 462 7.28 -10.67 -7.46
CA ILE A 462 7.70 -9.59 -6.57
C ILE A 462 6.84 -9.66 -5.31
N LYS A 463 7.46 -9.56 -4.14
CA LYS A 463 6.75 -9.51 -2.86
C LYS A 463 5.96 -8.19 -2.76
N VAL A 464 4.69 -8.28 -2.36
CA VAL A 464 3.81 -7.13 -2.15
C VAL A 464 3.06 -7.20 -0.83
N ASN A 465 2.51 -6.07 -0.37
CA ASN A 465 1.51 -6.03 0.71
C ASN A 465 0.08 -6.26 0.16
N GLU A 466 -0.93 -6.22 1.03
CA GLU A 466 -2.37 -6.34 0.66
C GLU A 466 -2.85 -5.24 -0.29
N SER A 467 -2.13 -4.11 -0.37
CA SER A 467 -2.39 -3.02 -1.31
C SER A 467 -1.63 -3.17 -2.64
N PHE A 468 -1.09 -4.37 -2.90
CA PHE A 468 -0.29 -4.70 -4.09
C PHE A 468 1.01 -3.90 -4.19
N GLU A 469 1.45 -3.25 -3.10
CA GLU A 469 2.64 -2.40 -3.11
C GLU A 469 3.90 -3.20 -2.84
N ALA A 470 4.90 -3.02 -3.70
CA ALA A 470 6.27 -3.47 -3.43
C ALA A 470 7.09 -2.40 -2.68
N ALA A 471 6.69 -1.13 -2.84
CA ALA A 471 7.13 0.03 -2.08
C ALA A 471 5.97 1.04 -2.06
N GLU A 472 6.04 2.04 -1.18
CA GLU A 472 5.01 3.07 -1.06
C GLU A 472 4.65 3.68 -2.44
N ASN A 473 3.37 3.62 -2.80
CA ASN A 473 2.84 4.11 -4.08
C ASN A 473 3.41 3.43 -5.35
N LEU A 474 4.12 2.30 -5.21
CA LEU A 474 4.58 1.43 -6.29
C LEU A 474 3.85 0.08 -6.23
N HIS A 475 2.82 -0.04 -7.05
CA HIS A 475 1.96 -1.22 -7.13
C HIS A 475 2.46 -2.20 -8.20
N ILE A 476 2.33 -3.50 -7.96
CA ILE A 476 2.65 -4.56 -8.92
C ILE A 476 1.34 -5.18 -9.41
N MET A 477 1.25 -5.45 -10.71
CA MET A 477 0.05 -6.10 -11.27
C MET A 477 0.38 -7.10 -12.37
N GLY A 478 -0.44 -8.15 -12.48
CA GLY A 478 -0.29 -9.23 -13.47
C GLY A 478 0.68 -10.34 -13.04
N PRO A 479 1.34 -11.04 -13.99
CA PRO A 479 2.18 -12.22 -13.74
C PRO A 479 3.26 -12.08 -12.66
N LEU A 480 3.76 -10.87 -12.42
CA LEU A 480 4.75 -10.60 -11.38
C LEU A 480 4.19 -10.71 -9.95
N LEU A 481 2.88 -10.92 -9.77
CA LEU A 481 2.26 -11.22 -8.47
C LEU A 481 2.38 -12.70 -8.07
N ALA A 482 2.87 -13.58 -8.94
CA ALA A 482 2.99 -15.01 -8.65
C ALA A 482 3.85 -15.27 -7.39
N GLY A 483 3.33 -16.04 -6.44
CA GLY A 483 3.93 -16.37 -5.15
C GLY A 483 3.46 -15.52 -3.97
N ASN A 484 2.49 -14.60 -4.15
CA ASN A 484 1.92 -13.81 -3.04
C ASN A 484 0.60 -14.42 -2.54
N VAL A 485 0.16 -13.95 -1.36
CA VAL A 485 -1.18 -14.14 -0.83
C VAL A 485 -1.87 -12.79 -0.85
N LEU A 486 -3.06 -12.71 -1.44
CA LEU A 486 -3.85 -11.49 -1.57
C LEU A 486 -5.31 -11.83 -1.28
N GLU A 487 -5.99 -11.06 -0.43
CA GLU A 487 -7.35 -11.37 0.04
C GLU A 487 -7.48 -12.81 0.58
N ASP A 488 -6.50 -13.25 1.38
CA ASP A 488 -6.42 -14.62 1.92
C ASP A 488 -6.38 -15.73 0.85
N LYS A 489 -6.08 -15.39 -0.41
CA LYS A 489 -5.98 -16.35 -1.52
C LYS A 489 -4.54 -16.45 -1.99
N ALA A 490 -4.05 -17.68 -2.09
CA ALA A 490 -2.77 -17.97 -2.72
C ALA A 490 -2.79 -17.62 -4.22
N VAL A 491 -1.80 -16.88 -4.70
CA VAL A 491 -1.67 -16.45 -6.09
C VAL A 491 -0.41 -17.04 -6.69
N TRP A 492 -0.49 -18.10 -7.51
CA TRP A 492 0.70 -18.76 -8.09
C TRP A 492 0.87 -18.59 -9.61
N HIS A 493 -0.19 -18.29 -10.35
CA HIS A 493 -0.18 -18.20 -11.82
C HIS A 493 -1.13 -17.09 -12.28
N VAL A 494 -0.65 -15.97 -12.82
CA VAL A 494 -1.48 -14.78 -13.11
C VAL A 494 -1.49 -14.46 -14.61
N GLU A 495 -1.38 -15.50 -15.44
CA GLU A 495 -1.54 -15.43 -16.89
C GLU A 495 -2.97 -15.73 -17.36
N HIS A 496 -3.84 -16.24 -16.46
CA HIS A 496 -5.25 -16.50 -16.75
C HIS A 496 -6.05 -15.19 -16.69
N CYS A 497 -6.84 -14.92 -17.74
CA CYS A 497 -7.56 -13.64 -17.90
C CYS A 497 -8.55 -13.38 -16.75
N GLY A 498 -9.31 -14.38 -16.32
CA GLY A 498 -10.24 -14.23 -15.20
C GLY A 498 -9.57 -13.83 -13.89
N ARG A 499 -8.39 -14.40 -13.61
CA ARG A 499 -7.60 -13.99 -12.42
C ARG A 499 -7.06 -12.57 -12.56
N ILE A 500 -6.64 -12.18 -13.76
CA ILE A 500 -6.22 -10.79 -14.03
C ILE A 500 -7.38 -9.83 -13.79
N ILE A 501 -8.58 -10.11 -14.31
CA ILE A 501 -9.77 -9.25 -14.15
C ILE A 501 -10.09 -9.07 -12.66
N SER A 502 -10.21 -10.18 -11.91
CA SER A 502 -10.51 -10.11 -10.46
C SER A 502 -9.47 -9.31 -9.68
N LEU A 503 -8.18 -9.55 -9.89
CA LEU A 503 -7.13 -8.78 -9.20
C LEU A 503 -7.07 -7.31 -9.65
N SER A 504 -7.45 -7.02 -10.90
CA SER A 504 -7.47 -5.66 -11.44
C SER A 504 -8.56 -4.82 -10.78
N GLU A 505 -9.71 -5.42 -10.47
CA GLU A 505 -10.79 -4.78 -9.76
C GLU A 505 -10.37 -4.39 -8.35
N THR A 506 -9.80 -5.33 -7.57
CA THR A 506 -9.29 -5.07 -6.22
C THR A 506 -8.24 -3.94 -6.22
N LEU A 507 -7.26 -4.01 -7.12
CA LEU A 507 -6.24 -2.96 -7.23
C LEU A 507 -6.87 -1.61 -7.64
N SER A 508 -7.82 -1.63 -8.57
CA SER A 508 -8.51 -0.40 -8.98
C SER A 508 -9.26 0.25 -7.82
N ASP A 509 -9.88 -0.52 -6.93
CA ASP A 509 -10.54 0.01 -5.73
C ASP A 509 -9.55 0.71 -4.80
N ILE A 510 -8.40 0.09 -4.54
CA ILE A 510 -7.33 0.67 -3.73
C ILE A 510 -6.83 1.98 -4.36
N LEU A 511 -6.54 1.98 -5.66
CA LEU A 511 -6.06 3.15 -6.38
C LEU A 511 -7.10 4.28 -6.37
N PHE A 512 -8.37 3.96 -6.63
CA PHE A 512 -9.44 4.95 -6.66
C PHE A 512 -9.65 5.57 -5.28
N ASN A 513 -9.78 4.77 -4.22
CA ASN A 513 -10.01 5.27 -2.87
C ASN A 513 -8.85 6.10 -2.33
N THR A 514 -7.61 5.69 -2.58
CA THR A 514 -6.43 6.43 -2.10
C THR A 514 -6.21 7.73 -2.86
N ILE A 515 -6.45 7.76 -4.18
CA ILE A 515 -6.34 9.00 -4.95
C ILE A 515 -7.51 9.93 -4.64
N GLN A 516 -8.73 9.42 -4.50
CA GLN A 516 -9.88 10.22 -4.05
C GLN A 516 -9.60 10.79 -2.66
N THR A 517 -9.06 10.03 -1.72
CA THR A 517 -8.66 10.57 -0.41
C THR A 517 -7.61 11.69 -0.56
N SER A 518 -6.73 11.64 -1.56
CA SER A 518 -5.78 12.73 -1.84
C SER A 518 -6.37 13.92 -2.61
N LYS A 519 -7.49 13.75 -3.33
CA LYS A 519 -8.15 14.78 -4.16
C LYS A 519 -9.40 15.39 -3.51
N GLU A 520 -10.30 14.57 -2.94
CA GLU A 520 -11.47 14.99 -2.17
C GLU A 520 -11.05 15.74 -0.89
N ASN A 521 -9.93 15.36 -0.29
CA ASN A 521 -9.33 16.17 0.74
C ASN A 521 -8.41 17.21 0.10
N ASN A 522 -8.98 18.36 -0.24
CA ASN A 522 -8.20 19.58 -0.48
C ASN A 522 -7.52 19.98 0.83
N PHE A 523 -6.47 19.26 1.20
CA PHE A 523 -5.71 19.46 2.42
C PHE A 523 -4.92 20.75 2.27
N GLN A 524 -5.24 21.72 3.11
CA GLN A 524 -4.54 23.00 3.13
C GLN A 524 -3.97 23.23 4.52
N LEU A 525 -2.65 23.39 4.61
CA LEU A 525 -1.99 23.89 5.80
C LEU A 525 -1.89 25.43 5.70
N GLU A 526 -2.66 26.11 6.53
CA GLU A 526 -2.57 27.56 6.74
C GLU A 526 -1.75 27.83 7.99
N ILE A 527 -0.84 28.81 7.90
CA ILE A 527 -0.06 29.29 9.04
C ILE A 527 -0.68 30.60 9.48
N ILE A 528 -1.24 30.61 10.68
CA ILE A 528 -1.77 31.82 11.29
C ILE A 528 -0.64 32.44 12.11
N ASP A 529 -0.18 33.61 11.68
CA ASP A 529 0.79 34.40 12.44
C ASP A 529 0.08 35.01 13.66
N LEU A 530 0.59 34.79 14.87
CA LEU A 530 0.00 35.34 16.10
C LEU A 530 0.79 36.55 16.61
N GLU A 531 1.60 37.16 15.75
CA GLU A 531 2.35 38.36 16.07
C GLU A 531 1.60 39.66 15.77
N ASP A 532 0.71 39.67 14.77
CA ASP A 532 -0.09 40.82 14.38
C ASP A 532 -1.58 40.72 14.75
N SER A 533 -2.28 41.86 14.76
CA SER A 533 -3.68 41.91 15.19
C SER A 533 -4.65 41.17 14.26
N GLU A 534 -4.33 41.03 12.97
CA GLU A 534 -5.21 40.35 12.02
C GLU A 534 -5.21 38.85 12.32
N GLY A 535 -4.04 38.24 12.42
CA GLY A 535 -3.90 36.84 12.74
C GLY A 535 -4.39 36.48 14.15
N ILE A 536 -4.14 37.35 15.15
CA ILE A 536 -4.70 37.17 16.51
C ILE A 536 -6.23 37.16 16.47
N ASN A 537 -6.86 38.10 15.75
CA ASN A 537 -8.32 38.16 15.66
C ASN A 537 -8.89 36.96 14.90
N ALA A 538 -8.24 36.54 13.81
CA ALA A 538 -8.63 35.35 13.05
C ALA A 538 -8.56 34.09 13.92
N TYR A 539 -7.46 33.91 14.66
CA TYR A 539 -7.28 32.78 15.57
C TYR A 539 -8.31 32.78 16.70
N LYS A 540 -8.53 33.92 17.37
CA LYS A 540 -9.54 34.05 18.43
C LYS A 540 -10.94 33.71 17.92
N SER A 541 -11.30 34.25 16.74
CA SER A 541 -12.59 33.93 16.12
C SER A 541 -12.73 32.44 15.83
N LEU A 542 -11.67 31.82 15.31
CA LEU A 542 -11.63 30.42 14.94
C LEU A 542 -11.75 29.49 16.16
N ILE A 543 -10.96 29.73 17.22
CA ILE A 543 -11.03 28.95 18.46
C ILE A 543 -12.42 29.07 19.11
N LYS A 544 -13.02 30.26 19.05
CA LYS A 544 -14.38 30.48 19.55
C LYS A 544 -15.44 29.74 18.74
N SER A 545 -15.39 29.81 17.41
CA SER A 545 -16.46 29.24 16.56
C SER A 545 -16.37 27.73 16.40
N GLU A 546 -15.15 27.17 16.34
CA GLU A 546 -14.96 25.76 15.99
C GLU A 546 -14.62 24.86 17.19
N TRP A 547 -14.14 25.43 18.30
CA TRP A 547 -13.62 24.68 19.45
C TRP A 547 -14.06 25.25 20.81
N ASP A 548 -15.19 25.96 20.83
CA ASP A 548 -15.88 26.44 22.04
C ASP A 548 -14.95 27.09 23.07
N ASN A 549 -14.00 27.92 22.59
CA ASN A 549 -13.06 28.64 23.46
C ASN A 549 -12.25 27.73 24.40
N ASN A 550 -11.80 26.56 23.92
CA ASN A 550 -10.99 25.66 24.74
C ASN A 550 -9.86 26.42 25.49
N PRO A 551 -9.86 26.42 26.84
CA PRO A 551 -9.02 27.31 27.66
C PRO A 551 -7.52 27.06 27.56
N TYR A 552 -7.08 25.91 27.06
CA TYR A 552 -5.66 25.65 26.76
C TYR A 552 -5.21 26.18 25.39
N TYR A 553 -6.15 26.63 24.56
CA TYR A 553 -5.91 27.08 23.18
C TYR A 553 -6.31 28.53 22.95
N VAL A 554 -6.95 29.22 23.90
CA VAL A 554 -7.24 30.65 23.79
C VAL A 554 -5.96 31.49 23.73
N TYR A 555 -5.95 32.54 22.91
CA TYR A 555 -4.75 33.35 22.68
C TYR A 555 -4.14 33.92 23.97
N GLU A 556 -4.97 34.33 24.94
CA GLU A 556 -4.52 34.86 26.23
C GLU A 556 -3.63 33.86 26.99
N HIS A 557 -3.93 32.56 26.88
CA HIS A 557 -3.13 31.48 27.45
C HIS A 557 -1.78 31.35 26.74
N LEU A 558 -1.78 31.46 25.41
CA LEU A 558 -0.60 31.33 24.55
C LEU A 558 0.36 32.53 24.68
N SER A 559 -0.21 33.73 24.82
CA SER A 559 0.50 35.01 24.73
C SER A 559 1.63 35.19 25.74
N HIS A 560 1.64 34.41 26.83
CA HIS A 560 2.76 34.41 27.79
C HIS A 560 4.11 34.01 27.18
N HIS A 561 4.10 33.21 26.10
CA HIS A 561 5.34 32.77 25.44
C HIS A 561 5.92 33.83 24.49
N LYS A 562 5.16 34.89 24.21
CA LYS A 562 5.59 35.98 23.31
C LYS A 562 6.73 36.77 23.94
N SER A 563 7.79 37.00 23.18
CA SER A 563 8.91 37.86 23.54
C SER A 563 9.63 38.36 22.28
N GLU A 564 10.67 39.18 22.40
CA GLU A 564 11.46 39.60 21.24
C GLU A 564 12.12 38.41 20.50
N GLU A 565 12.34 37.29 21.19
CA GLU A 565 13.05 36.11 20.69
C GLU A 565 12.12 34.94 20.31
N ASN A 566 10.84 35.01 20.69
CA ASN A 566 9.85 33.95 20.47
C ASN A 566 8.69 34.47 19.65
N LYS A 567 8.39 33.76 18.55
CA LYS A 567 7.21 34.01 17.71
C LYS A 567 6.13 32.98 17.99
N LEU A 568 4.90 33.45 18.13
CA LEU A 568 3.72 32.61 18.21
C LEU A 568 3.12 32.41 16.82
N LEU A 569 2.77 31.17 16.51
CA LEU A 569 2.03 30.82 15.30
C LEU A 569 1.07 29.68 15.59
N ALA A 570 0.09 29.47 14.71
CA ALA A 570 -0.74 28.27 14.75
C ALA A 570 -0.82 27.61 13.38
N PHE A 571 -0.68 26.28 13.37
CA PHE A 571 -0.93 25.45 12.20
C PHE A 571 -2.43 25.16 12.12
N ASN A 572 -3.11 25.73 11.12
CA ASN A 572 -4.51 25.47 10.83
C ASN A 572 -4.63 24.56 9.61
N PHE A 573 -4.99 23.29 9.84
CA PHE A 573 -5.12 22.30 8.79
C PHE A 573 -6.58 22.15 8.38
N LYS A 574 -6.87 22.45 7.11
CA LYS A 574 -8.21 22.41 6.54
C LYS A 574 -8.39 21.19 5.67
N VAL A 575 -9.60 20.63 5.72
CA VAL A 575 -10.09 19.62 4.79
C VAL A 575 -11.22 20.25 4.00
N GLY A 576 -10.99 20.54 2.72
CA GLY A 576 -11.88 21.43 1.97
C GLY A 576 -11.82 22.85 2.52
N SER A 577 -12.96 23.44 2.88
CA SER A 577 -13.03 24.77 3.52
C SER A 577 -13.06 24.72 5.05
N LYS A 578 -13.16 23.53 5.66
CA LYS A 578 -13.36 23.35 7.11
C LYS A 578 -12.01 23.20 7.82
N SER A 579 -11.75 24.03 8.83
CA SER A 579 -10.62 23.86 9.74
C SER A 579 -10.83 22.59 10.58
N THR A 580 -9.95 21.60 10.45
CA THR A 580 -10.10 20.26 11.06
C THR A 580 -9.11 20.04 12.20
N VAL A 581 -7.89 20.57 12.08
CA VAL A 581 -6.86 20.51 13.13
C VAL A 581 -6.28 21.90 13.35
N ILE A 582 -6.15 22.31 14.61
CA ILE A 582 -5.40 23.53 14.98
C ILE A 582 -4.30 23.16 15.98
N MET A 583 -3.07 23.65 15.75
CA MET A 583 -1.95 23.42 16.67
C MET A 583 -1.14 24.70 16.87
N PRO A 584 -1.32 25.40 18.01
CA PRO A 584 -0.51 26.56 18.35
C PRO A 584 0.90 26.14 18.77
N MET A 585 1.90 26.91 18.35
CA MET A 585 3.31 26.62 18.57
C MET A 585 4.11 27.90 18.83
N VAL A 586 5.23 27.75 19.54
CA VAL A 586 6.20 28.81 19.85
C VAL A 586 7.48 28.52 19.07
N MET A 587 7.80 29.37 18.10
CA MET A 587 9.01 29.29 17.29
C MET A 587 10.10 30.16 17.92
N ARG A 588 11.26 29.56 18.19
CA ARG A 588 12.36 30.19 18.95
C ARG A 588 13.63 30.20 18.12
N GLN A 589 14.27 31.35 18.03
CA GLN A 589 15.56 31.46 17.34
C GLN A 589 16.68 30.79 18.14
N ILE A 590 17.58 30.07 17.46
CA ILE A 590 18.71 29.38 18.08
C ILE A 590 19.95 30.26 18.02
N GLU A 591 20.40 30.74 19.18
CA GLU A 591 21.50 31.73 19.29
C GLU A 591 22.91 31.12 19.23
N LEU A 592 23.04 29.79 19.26
CA LEU A 592 24.33 29.10 19.20
C LEU A 592 25.02 29.24 17.84
N THR A 593 24.33 29.74 16.82
CA THR A 593 24.85 29.92 15.46
C THR A 593 24.41 31.26 14.88
N LYS A 594 25.18 31.75 13.90
CA LYS A 594 24.80 32.93 13.10
C LYS A 594 23.82 32.59 11.98
N GLU A 595 23.64 31.31 11.67
CA GLU A 595 22.60 30.86 10.73
C GLU A 595 21.21 31.06 11.34
N PRO A 596 20.20 31.50 10.56
CA PRO A 596 18.83 31.70 11.07
C PRO A 596 18.12 30.35 11.24
N LEU A 597 18.54 29.58 12.25
CA LEU A 597 17.95 28.31 12.64
C LEU A 597 16.96 28.49 13.78
N PHE A 598 15.93 27.64 13.77
CA PHE A 598 14.85 27.70 14.74
C PHE A 598 14.60 26.34 15.36
N ASP A 599 14.09 26.35 16.58
CA ASP A 599 13.35 25.21 17.12
C ASP A 599 11.94 25.65 17.46
N ILE A 600 11.04 24.68 17.54
CA ILE A 600 9.64 24.95 17.80
C ILE A 600 9.16 24.12 18.97
N ILE A 601 8.40 24.73 19.87
CA ILE A 601 7.86 24.04 21.04
C ILE A 601 6.36 24.31 21.16
N SER A 602 5.60 23.36 21.72
CA SER A 602 4.23 23.66 22.10
C SER A 602 4.21 24.64 23.30
N PRO A 603 3.13 25.41 23.45
CA PRO A 603 2.82 26.13 24.67
C PRO A 603 2.87 25.25 25.93
N TYR A 604 2.98 25.90 27.09
CA TYR A 604 2.97 25.24 28.40
C TYR A 604 1.57 24.71 28.73
N GLY A 605 1.50 23.56 29.42
CA GLY A 605 0.24 22.90 29.79
C GLY A 605 -0.11 21.72 28.88
N TYR A 606 -1.38 21.32 28.90
CA TYR A 606 -1.90 20.24 28.05
C TYR A 606 -2.26 20.82 26.67
N SER A 607 -1.35 20.66 25.70
CA SER A 607 -1.43 21.27 24.37
C SER A 607 -1.40 20.18 23.29
N GLY A 608 -0.64 20.39 22.21
CA GLY A 608 -0.60 19.52 21.04
C GLY A 608 -1.64 19.93 20.00
N PRO A 609 -1.93 19.06 19.03
CA PRO A 609 -2.99 19.31 18.06
C PRO A 609 -4.37 19.18 18.72
N LEU A 610 -5.25 20.14 18.43
CA LEU A 610 -6.67 20.08 18.77
C LEU A 610 -7.43 19.60 17.54
N TYR A 611 -7.98 18.39 17.65
CA TYR A 611 -8.72 17.72 16.59
C TYR A 611 -10.21 18.00 16.70
N ARG A 612 -10.92 18.04 15.55
CA ARG A 612 -12.37 17.81 15.56
C ARG A 612 -12.67 16.33 15.80
N ASN A 613 -13.83 16.05 16.39
CA ASN A 613 -14.30 14.67 16.66
C ASN A 613 -14.34 13.75 15.42
N GLU A 614 -14.51 14.32 14.23
CA GLU A 614 -14.57 13.58 12.95
C GLU A 614 -13.19 13.30 12.32
N THR A 615 -12.09 13.71 12.98
CA THR A 615 -10.74 13.60 12.41
C THR A 615 -10.27 12.14 12.41
N THR A 616 -10.03 11.58 11.23
CA THR A 616 -9.56 10.20 11.07
C THR A 616 -8.03 10.10 11.14
N SER A 617 -7.51 8.90 11.39
CA SER A 617 -6.06 8.62 11.41
C SER A 617 -5.36 9.02 10.11
N GLY A 618 -6.03 8.87 8.95
CA GLY A 618 -5.51 9.33 7.66
C GLY A 618 -5.33 10.84 7.58
N ILE A 619 -6.28 11.62 8.11
CA ILE A 619 -6.18 13.10 8.18
C ILE A 619 -5.05 13.50 9.13
N ILE A 620 -4.89 12.81 10.26
CA ILE A 620 -3.80 13.05 11.23
C ILE A 620 -2.43 12.81 10.56
N GLY A 621 -2.28 11.75 9.78
CA GLY A 621 -1.07 11.49 8.99
C GLY A 621 -0.75 12.63 8.03
N SER A 622 -1.71 13.02 7.19
CA SER A 622 -1.54 14.14 6.24
C SER A 622 -1.23 15.48 6.92
N PHE A 623 -1.81 15.74 8.09
CA PHE A 623 -1.51 16.92 8.90
C PHE A 623 -0.05 16.98 9.32
N TRP A 624 0.47 15.88 9.87
CA TRP A 624 1.85 15.81 10.31
C TRP A 624 2.84 15.87 9.16
N GLU A 625 2.55 15.23 8.03
CA GLU A 625 3.35 15.34 6.80
C GLU A 625 3.44 16.79 6.30
N ALA A 626 2.31 17.51 6.27
CA ALA A 626 2.28 18.90 5.84
C ALA A 626 3.12 19.81 6.75
N ILE A 627 3.06 19.58 8.06
CA ILE A 627 3.86 20.30 9.06
C ILE A 627 5.35 19.98 8.92
N ASP A 628 5.71 18.71 8.73
CA ASP A 628 7.11 18.30 8.60
C ASP A 628 7.75 18.90 7.34
N GLU A 629 7.00 19.00 6.24
CA GLU A 629 7.43 19.73 5.04
C GLU A 629 7.55 21.24 5.27
N TRP A 630 6.66 21.82 6.07
CA TRP A 630 6.78 23.23 6.46
C TRP A 630 8.05 23.45 7.30
N TYR A 631 8.35 22.58 8.26
CA TYR A 631 9.56 22.67 9.09
C TYR A 631 10.84 22.65 8.27
N LYS A 632 10.95 21.73 7.30
CA LYS A 632 12.11 21.65 6.40
C LYS A 632 12.31 22.93 5.60
N LYS A 633 11.23 23.56 5.12
CA LYS A 633 11.27 24.80 4.33
C LYS A 633 11.57 26.06 5.14
N ASN A 634 11.36 26.01 6.46
CA ASN A 634 11.48 27.17 7.35
C ASN A 634 12.64 27.05 8.36
N ASN A 635 13.67 26.25 8.03
CA ASN A 635 14.89 26.11 8.84
C ASN A 635 14.64 25.69 10.30
N VAL A 636 13.58 24.92 10.55
CA VAL A 636 13.32 24.34 11.87
C VAL A 636 14.20 23.11 12.04
N VAL A 637 14.93 23.04 13.14
CA VAL A 637 15.89 21.96 13.45
C VAL A 637 15.24 20.87 14.28
N SER A 638 14.38 21.23 15.23
CA SER A 638 13.69 20.28 16.11
C SER A 638 12.35 20.81 16.60
N GLU A 639 11.48 19.88 16.98
CA GLU A 639 10.17 20.14 17.58
C GLU A 639 10.04 19.42 18.93
N PHE A 640 9.49 20.13 19.93
CA PHE A 640 9.08 19.57 21.22
C PHE A 640 7.59 19.83 21.48
N VAL A 641 6.79 18.77 21.66
CA VAL A 641 5.34 18.90 21.89
C VAL A 641 4.96 18.39 23.28
N ARG A 642 4.10 19.11 24.00
CA ARG A 642 3.39 18.64 25.19
C ARG A 642 1.98 18.28 24.79
N PHE A 643 1.63 17.00 24.85
CA PHE A 643 0.32 16.53 24.45
C PHE A 643 -0.71 16.65 25.56
N HIS A 644 -1.98 16.60 25.18
CA HIS A 644 -3.10 16.58 26.11
C HIS A 644 -3.34 15.15 26.61
N LEU A 645 -4.01 15.01 27.76
CA LEU A 645 -4.36 13.72 28.36
C LEU A 645 -5.50 12.98 27.65
N ASN A 646 -5.91 13.42 26.45
CA ASN A 646 -7.03 12.86 25.69
C ASN A 646 -6.58 11.93 24.55
N GLY A 647 -5.28 11.65 24.42
CA GLY A 647 -4.75 10.79 23.36
C GLY A 647 -4.31 11.53 22.10
N ASN A 648 -4.29 12.88 22.07
CA ASN A 648 -3.87 13.63 20.88
C ASN A 648 -2.38 13.51 20.48
N HIS A 649 -1.66 12.57 21.08
CA HIS A 649 -0.31 12.16 20.69
C HIS A 649 -0.34 10.99 19.68
N GLU A 650 -1.47 10.31 19.54
CA GLU A 650 -1.65 9.22 18.58
C GLU A 650 -1.47 9.74 17.15
N GLY A 651 -0.68 9.01 16.35
CA GLY A 651 -0.35 9.42 14.97
C GLY A 651 0.72 10.52 14.87
N TYR A 652 1.36 10.92 15.96
CA TYR A 652 2.50 11.86 15.93
C TYR A 652 3.64 11.33 15.04
N SER A 653 4.17 12.17 14.13
CA SER A 653 5.26 11.78 13.22
C SER A 653 6.66 11.80 13.84
N GLY A 654 6.79 12.24 15.09
CA GLY A 654 8.04 12.20 15.86
C GLY A 654 8.07 11.06 16.88
N TYR A 655 8.99 11.15 17.84
CA TYR A 655 9.11 10.19 18.93
C TYR A 655 8.26 10.61 20.13
N CYS A 656 7.25 9.81 20.47
CA CYS A 656 6.42 10.02 21.65
C CYS A 656 7.07 9.41 22.90
N VAL A 657 7.14 10.18 23.98
CA VAL A 657 7.77 9.79 25.25
C VAL A 657 6.75 9.83 26.38
N PRO A 658 6.49 8.69 27.06
CA PRO A 658 5.68 8.67 28.28
C PRO A 658 6.43 9.42 29.38
N THR A 659 5.96 10.62 29.73
CA THR A 659 6.73 11.58 30.51
C THR A 659 6.35 11.58 31.98
N LEU A 660 5.04 11.65 32.29
CA LEU A 660 4.57 11.66 33.68
C LEU A 660 3.24 10.93 33.86
N ASP A 661 3.10 10.19 34.95
CA ASP A 661 1.82 9.68 35.43
C ASP A 661 1.01 10.84 36.01
N ASN A 662 -0.18 11.07 35.46
CA ASN A 662 -1.07 12.15 35.87
C ASN A 662 -2.30 11.57 36.56
N VAL A 663 -2.58 12.09 37.76
CA VAL A 663 -3.73 11.65 38.55
C VAL A 663 -5.00 12.14 37.89
N PHE A 664 -5.67 11.21 37.20
CA PHE A 664 -6.92 11.41 36.47
C PHE A 664 -8.08 10.94 37.36
N GLY A 665 -8.45 11.78 38.32
CA GLY A 665 -9.38 11.41 39.38
C GLY A 665 -10.81 11.29 38.88
N LYS A 666 -11.30 10.06 38.71
CA LYS A 666 -12.74 9.80 38.52
C LYS A 666 -13.50 10.13 39.81
N LEU A 667 -14.50 11.01 39.70
CA LEU A 667 -15.37 11.41 40.80
C LEU A 667 -16.45 10.34 41.02
N MET A 668 -16.80 10.10 42.29
CA MET A 668 -17.93 9.24 42.66
C MET A 668 -19.27 9.97 42.47
N THR A 669 -20.37 9.22 42.49
CA THR A 669 -21.73 9.75 42.33
C THR A 669 -22.21 10.60 43.51
N SER A 670 -21.62 10.42 44.69
CA SER A 670 -21.88 11.21 45.89
C SER A 670 -20.60 11.54 46.64
N PHE A 671 -20.61 12.60 47.44
CA PHE A 671 -19.45 12.94 48.26
C PHE A 671 -19.21 11.92 49.36
N GLU A 672 -20.25 11.28 49.88
CA GLU A 672 -20.15 10.22 50.89
C GLU A 672 -19.34 9.03 50.34
N GLU A 673 -19.67 8.56 49.14
CA GLU A 673 -18.90 7.50 48.47
C GLU A 673 -17.47 7.94 48.18
N GLN A 674 -17.28 9.18 47.73
CA GLN A 674 -15.94 9.75 47.50
C GLN A 674 -15.14 9.80 48.81
N TRP A 675 -15.76 10.19 49.91
CA TRP A 675 -15.16 10.28 51.23
C TRP A 675 -14.66 8.93 51.73
N ASP A 676 -15.45 7.87 51.50
CA ASP A 676 -15.07 6.50 51.85
C ASP A 676 -13.94 5.96 50.97
N SER A 677 -13.87 6.41 49.71
CA SER A 677 -12.79 6.03 48.77
C SER A 677 -11.42 6.64 49.12
N PHE A 678 -11.38 7.76 49.86
CA PHE A 678 -10.13 8.40 50.24
C PHE A 678 -9.23 7.49 51.09
N LEU A 679 -7.90 7.66 50.98
CA LEU A 679 -7.01 7.00 51.92
C LEU A 679 -7.23 7.53 53.36
N PRO A 680 -7.05 6.70 54.41
CA PRO A 680 -7.24 7.13 55.80
C PRO A 680 -6.46 8.40 56.18
N LYS A 681 -5.28 8.59 55.60
CA LYS A 681 -4.46 9.79 55.80
C LYS A 681 -5.14 11.08 55.34
N VAL A 682 -5.83 11.06 54.20
CA VAL A 682 -6.57 12.23 53.66
C VAL A 682 -7.69 12.62 54.63
N ARG A 683 -8.54 11.65 55.01
CA ARG A 683 -9.63 11.89 55.97
C ARG A 683 -9.12 12.45 57.31
N ASN A 684 -8.01 11.92 57.80
CA ASN A 684 -7.40 12.38 59.06
C ASN A 684 -6.83 13.79 58.95
N ASN A 685 -6.16 14.12 57.85
CA ASN A 685 -5.64 15.47 57.60
C ASN A 685 -6.77 16.48 57.45
N TYR A 686 -7.82 16.15 56.69
CA TYR A 686 -8.99 17.00 56.53
C TYR A 686 -9.68 17.27 57.88
N ARG A 687 -9.90 16.25 58.71
CA ARG A 687 -10.49 16.46 60.06
C ARG A 687 -9.66 17.36 60.96
N LYS A 688 -8.33 17.36 60.80
CA LYS A 688 -7.45 18.31 61.51
C LYS A 688 -7.62 19.72 60.96
N ALA A 689 -7.67 19.87 59.63
CA ALA A 689 -7.85 21.15 58.97
C ALA A 689 -9.22 21.77 59.26
N ALA A 690 -10.29 20.97 59.29
CA ALA A 690 -11.66 21.41 59.60
C ALA A 690 -11.82 21.94 61.04
N LYS A 691 -10.91 21.59 61.96
CA LYS A 691 -10.86 22.14 63.33
C LYS A 691 -10.09 23.46 63.42
N ALA A 692 -9.52 23.94 62.32
CA ALA A 692 -8.69 25.14 62.28
C ALA A 692 -9.45 26.37 61.77
N ASP A 693 -10.78 26.42 61.89
CA ASP A 693 -11.67 27.52 61.43
C ASP A 693 -11.37 28.02 60.02
N LEU A 694 -11.12 27.09 59.11
CA LEU A 694 -10.93 27.38 57.70
C LEU A 694 -12.30 27.48 57.02
N THR A 695 -12.46 28.46 56.13
CA THR A 695 -13.61 28.55 55.22
C THR A 695 -13.14 28.53 53.78
N ILE A 696 -13.96 28.05 52.85
CA ILE A 696 -13.64 28.06 51.42
C ILE A 696 -14.69 28.87 50.68
N LYS A 697 -14.26 29.61 49.65
CA LYS A 697 -15.11 30.26 48.67
C LYS A 697 -14.67 29.88 47.27
N PHE A 698 -15.65 29.61 46.40
CA PHE A 698 -15.47 29.39 44.99
C PHE A 698 -15.99 30.61 44.25
N TYR A 699 -15.14 31.21 43.42
CA TYR A 699 -15.52 32.35 42.58
C TYR A 699 -15.63 31.88 41.13
N GLU A 700 -16.79 32.08 40.52
CA GLU A 700 -17.11 31.61 39.16
C GLU A 700 -17.74 32.73 38.33
N HIS A 701 -17.56 32.66 37.01
CA HIS A 701 -18.30 33.51 36.05
C HIS A 701 -18.23 35.00 36.45
N GLY A 702 -19.38 35.67 36.62
CA GLY A 702 -19.46 37.09 36.95
C GLY A 702 -18.87 37.48 38.31
N GLU A 703 -18.67 36.53 39.22
CA GLU A 703 -18.13 36.80 40.57
C GLU A 703 -16.62 37.04 40.58
N ILE A 704 -15.90 36.57 39.55
CA ILE A 704 -14.45 36.73 39.44
C ILE A 704 -14.13 38.18 39.05
N ASP A 705 -13.31 38.84 39.87
CA ASP A 705 -12.77 40.18 39.62
C ASP A 705 -11.24 40.21 39.75
N ARG A 706 -10.64 41.38 39.52
CA ARG A 706 -9.18 41.58 39.60
C ARG A 706 -8.61 41.28 40.99
N ASN A 707 -9.35 41.54 42.07
CA ASN A 707 -8.87 41.29 43.42
C ASN A 707 -8.74 39.79 43.70
N HIS A 708 -9.68 38.98 43.21
CA HIS A 708 -9.60 37.53 43.31
C HIS A 708 -8.39 36.98 42.54
N VAL A 709 -8.16 37.47 41.32
CA VAL A 709 -6.99 37.10 40.50
C VAL A 709 -5.68 37.51 41.18
N ALA A 710 -5.59 38.73 41.70
CA ALA A 710 -4.42 39.23 42.44
C ALA A 710 -4.14 38.40 43.70
N THR A 711 -5.19 38.05 44.47
CA THR A 711 -5.05 37.21 45.66
C THR A 711 -4.53 35.82 45.32
N PHE A 712 -5.07 35.18 44.26
CA PHE A 712 -4.55 33.93 43.74
C PHE A 712 -3.07 34.05 43.35
N TYR A 713 -2.73 35.10 42.60
CA TYR A 713 -1.39 35.36 42.09
C TYR A 713 -0.36 35.51 43.20
N ASP A 714 -0.67 36.28 44.25
CA ASP A 714 0.25 36.52 45.36
C ASP A 714 0.60 35.20 46.10
N ILE A 715 -0.41 34.36 46.34
CA ILE A 715 -0.21 33.04 46.98
C ILE A 715 0.56 32.10 46.05
N TYR A 716 0.25 32.11 44.75
CA TYR A 716 0.95 31.34 43.74
C TYR A 716 2.43 31.70 43.67
N VAL A 717 2.77 32.99 43.49
CA VAL A 717 4.15 33.46 43.39
C VAL A 717 4.92 33.20 44.68
N SER A 718 4.30 33.38 45.85
CA SER A 718 4.90 33.02 47.14
C SER A 718 5.29 31.53 47.20
N THR A 719 4.42 30.66 46.69
CA THR A 719 4.69 29.21 46.58
C THR A 719 5.83 28.89 45.63
N MET A 720 5.88 29.55 44.47
CA MET A 720 6.92 29.34 43.46
C MET A 720 8.30 29.77 43.95
N LYS A 721 8.38 30.92 44.63
CA LYS A 721 9.61 31.43 45.26
C LYS A 721 10.15 30.45 46.30
N ARG A 722 9.27 29.96 47.19
CA ARG A 722 9.64 29.00 48.24
C ARG A 722 10.19 27.70 47.66
N ASN A 723 9.61 27.21 46.57
CA ASN A 723 10.00 25.93 45.95
C ASN A 723 11.20 26.06 44.99
N GLY A 724 11.76 27.25 44.78
CA GLY A 724 12.87 27.46 43.84
C GLY A 724 12.51 27.09 42.40
N ALA A 725 11.26 27.32 41.99
CA ALA A 725 10.77 26.91 40.68
C ALA A 725 11.54 27.58 39.52
N SER A 726 11.52 26.94 38.34
CA SER A 726 12.09 27.49 37.11
C SER A 726 11.48 28.86 36.77
N LYS A 727 12.29 29.77 36.21
CA LYS A 727 11.83 31.07 35.68
C LYS A 727 10.66 30.93 34.70
N SER A 728 10.63 29.84 33.93
CA SER A 728 9.57 29.55 32.96
C SER A 728 8.18 29.30 33.58
N LEU A 729 8.09 29.19 34.91
CA LEU A 729 6.83 29.02 35.62
C LEU A 729 6.38 30.33 36.33
N TYR A 730 7.10 31.44 36.18
CA TYR A 730 6.69 32.74 36.73
C TYR A 730 5.89 33.52 35.70
N PHE A 731 4.59 33.25 35.66
CA PHE A 731 3.61 34.05 34.92
C PHE A 731 3.47 35.44 35.56
N SER A 732 3.12 36.46 34.77
CA SER A 732 2.82 37.80 35.29
C SER A 732 1.38 37.89 35.82
N LEU A 733 1.11 38.86 36.69
CA LEU A 733 -0.26 39.15 37.13
C LEU A 733 -1.15 39.52 35.93
N GLU A 734 -0.64 40.37 35.03
CA GLU A 734 -1.33 40.78 33.81
C GLU A 734 -1.73 39.59 32.93
N HIS A 735 -0.89 38.55 32.84
CA HIS A 735 -1.24 37.33 32.12
C HIS A 735 -2.48 36.65 32.72
N PHE A 736 -2.54 36.50 34.05
CA PHE A 736 -3.70 35.90 34.69
C PHE A 736 -4.94 36.79 34.63
N GLU A 737 -4.79 38.10 34.75
CA GLU A 737 -5.91 39.04 34.56
C GLU A 737 -6.50 38.91 33.16
N ASN A 738 -5.65 38.92 32.12
CA ASN A 738 -6.09 38.77 30.74
C ASN A 738 -6.72 37.39 30.50
N LEU A 739 -6.09 36.30 30.95
CA LEU A 739 -6.60 34.95 30.74
C LEU A 739 -7.94 34.72 31.45
N VAL A 740 -8.01 35.00 32.75
CA VAL A 740 -9.17 34.63 33.57
C VAL A 740 -10.33 35.58 33.34
N LEU A 741 -10.09 36.89 33.22
CA LEU A 741 -11.18 37.86 33.10
C LEU A 741 -11.78 37.91 31.70
N SER A 742 -11.06 37.47 30.67
CA SER A 742 -11.58 37.36 29.30
C SER A 742 -12.37 36.07 29.05
N HIS A 743 -12.20 35.04 29.87
CA HIS A 743 -12.81 33.71 29.69
C HIS A 743 -13.42 33.16 30.99
N LYS A 744 -14.15 34.01 31.74
CA LYS A 744 -14.64 33.72 33.11
C LYS A 744 -15.52 32.47 33.24
N GLU A 745 -16.12 32.03 32.14
CA GLU A 745 -16.88 30.79 32.01
C GLU A 745 -16.01 29.53 32.10
N SER A 746 -14.74 29.63 31.71
CA SER A 746 -13.79 28.52 31.63
C SER A 746 -12.93 28.37 32.89
N PHE A 747 -13.05 29.27 33.86
CA PHE A 747 -12.20 29.31 35.04
C PHE A 747 -13.00 29.47 36.35
N SER A 748 -12.46 28.91 37.43
CA SER A 748 -12.85 29.24 38.79
C SER A 748 -11.64 29.46 39.67
N ILE A 749 -11.80 30.29 40.70
CA ILE A 749 -10.79 30.47 41.74
C ILE A 749 -11.36 29.97 43.06
N ALA A 750 -10.74 28.94 43.62
CA ALA A 750 -11.01 28.50 44.98
C ALA A 750 -10.05 29.20 45.94
N LEU A 751 -10.58 29.81 47.00
CA LEU A 751 -9.82 30.48 48.06
C LEU A 751 -10.22 29.93 49.42
N VAL A 752 -9.24 29.44 50.17
CA VAL A 752 -9.39 29.07 51.58
C VAL A 752 -8.95 30.21 52.45
N TYR A 753 -9.80 30.60 53.39
CA TYR A 753 -9.59 31.70 54.33
C TYR A 753 -9.37 31.20 55.76
N LYS A 754 -8.50 31.89 56.49
CA LYS A 754 -8.43 31.85 57.96
C LYS A 754 -8.76 33.26 58.46
N GLY A 755 -9.99 33.43 58.96
CA GLY A 755 -10.54 34.78 59.18
C GLY A 755 -10.70 35.51 57.85
N GLU A 756 -10.06 36.68 57.71
CA GLU A 756 -10.14 37.51 56.49
C GLU A 756 -8.99 37.25 55.50
N VAL A 757 -7.98 36.47 55.88
CA VAL A 757 -6.78 36.23 55.07
C VAL A 757 -6.98 34.98 54.21
N ALA A 758 -6.80 35.09 52.90
CA ALA A 758 -6.72 33.94 52.01
C ALA A 758 -5.35 33.25 52.16
N VAL A 759 -5.36 31.96 52.51
CA VAL A 759 -4.16 31.20 52.92
C VAL A 759 -3.81 30.05 51.97
N SER A 760 -4.76 29.61 51.15
CA SER A 760 -4.54 28.62 50.09
C SER A 760 -5.45 28.89 48.91
N THR A 761 -4.99 28.61 47.70
CA THR A 761 -5.72 28.88 46.47
C THR A 761 -5.55 27.78 45.43
N GLU A 762 -6.54 27.66 44.55
CA GLU A 762 -6.43 26.96 43.28
C GLU A 762 -7.19 27.69 42.17
N LEU A 763 -6.50 27.90 41.06
CA LEU A 763 -7.09 28.25 39.77
C LEU A 763 -7.48 26.94 39.07
N ILE A 764 -8.77 26.82 38.77
CA ILE A 764 -9.39 25.62 38.19
C ILE A 764 -9.79 25.93 36.75
N ILE A 765 -9.38 25.08 35.82
CA ILE A 765 -9.85 25.11 34.42
C ILE A 765 -11.05 24.18 34.26
N HIS A 766 -12.08 24.65 33.60
CA HIS A 766 -13.26 23.88 33.19
C HIS A 766 -13.05 23.45 31.75
N LEU A 767 -13.10 22.15 31.49
CA LEU A 767 -13.05 21.63 30.12
C LEU A 767 -13.92 20.39 30.04
N GLU A 768 -14.95 20.46 29.19
CA GLU A 768 -15.95 19.41 29.02
C GLU A 768 -16.58 19.00 30.38
N ASP A 769 -16.59 17.69 30.68
CA ASP A 769 -17.10 17.11 31.92
C ASP A 769 -16.07 17.08 33.06
N SER A 770 -14.92 17.72 32.86
CA SER A 770 -13.74 17.61 33.71
C SER A 770 -13.31 18.97 34.29
N MET A 771 -12.74 18.93 35.50
CA MET A 771 -12.12 20.08 36.16
C MET A 771 -10.63 19.83 36.31
N PHE A 772 -9.80 20.79 35.95
CA PHE A 772 -8.35 20.68 36.03
C PHE A 772 -7.82 21.58 37.14
N ALA A 773 -7.08 20.99 38.08
CA ALA A 773 -6.26 21.72 39.04
C ALA A 773 -5.07 22.37 38.31
N TYR A 774 -5.26 23.56 37.75
CA TYR A 774 -4.29 24.16 36.85
C TYR A 774 -3.07 24.67 37.62
N LEU A 775 -3.27 25.65 38.51
CA LEU A 775 -2.21 26.24 39.33
C LEU A 775 -2.75 26.56 40.71
N GLY A 776 -1.90 26.51 41.73
CA GLY A 776 -2.32 26.78 43.09
C GLY A 776 -1.14 27.05 44.00
N GLY A 777 -1.46 27.37 45.25
CA GLY A 777 -0.44 27.68 46.24
C GLY A 777 -1.00 27.75 47.64
N THR A 778 -0.08 27.81 48.60
CA THR A 778 -0.40 27.88 50.02
C THR A 778 0.66 28.70 50.74
N LEU A 779 0.22 29.62 51.61
CA LEU A 779 1.12 30.43 52.44
C LEU A 779 1.79 29.55 53.52
N ALA A 780 3.11 29.72 53.67
CA ALA A 780 3.91 28.87 54.56
C ALA A 780 3.51 29.00 56.03
N ASP A 781 3.15 30.22 56.46
CA ASP A 781 2.78 30.54 57.85
C ASP A 781 1.53 29.78 58.35
N TYR A 782 0.76 29.18 57.44
CA TYR A 782 -0.48 28.47 57.74
C TYR A 782 -0.39 26.95 57.52
N PHE A 783 0.79 26.38 57.27
CA PHE A 783 0.94 24.94 57.03
C PHE A 783 0.46 24.07 58.19
N ASP A 784 0.61 24.53 59.43
CA ASP A 784 0.15 23.81 60.63
C ASP A 784 -1.39 23.65 60.68
N HIS A 785 -2.11 24.51 59.96
CA HIS A 785 -3.57 24.45 59.80
C HIS A 785 -4.02 23.57 58.62
N ARG A 786 -3.10 23.08 57.80
CA ARG A 786 -3.35 22.18 56.65
C ARG A 786 -4.37 22.72 55.61
N PRO A 787 -4.29 24.00 55.19
CA PRO A 787 -5.30 24.58 54.31
C PRO A 787 -5.33 23.96 52.91
N ASN A 788 -4.23 23.39 52.40
CA ASN A 788 -4.24 22.64 51.14
C ASN A 788 -4.96 21.29 51.26
N ASP A 789 -4.81 20.56 52.39
CA ASP A 789 -5.55 19.32 52.63
C ASP A 789 -7.08 19.63 52.68
N PHE A 790 -7.46 20.76 53.28
CA PHE A 790 -8.84 21.24 53.30
C PHE A 790 -9.35 21.61 51.90
N LEU A 791 -8.61 22.47 51.20
CA LEU A 791 -8.91 22.94 49.85
C LEU A 791 -9.23 21.77 48.90
N ARG A 792 -8.37 20.76 48.86
CA ARG A 792 -8.50 19.64 47.91
C ARG A 792 -9.78 18.84 48.09
N VAL A 793 -10.14 18.54 49.34
CA VAL A 793 -11.36 17.78 49.62
C VAL A 793 -12.60 18.61 49.32
N GLU A 794 -12.58 19.91 49.64
CA GLU A 794 -13.72 20.79 49.33
C GLU A 794 -13.87 21.04 47.82
N VAL A 795 -12.78 21.16 47.06
CA VAL A 795 -12.85 21.21 45.59
C VAL A 795 -13.46 19.93 45.03
N ILE A 796 -13.08 18.76 45.54
CA ILE A 796 -13.67 17.48 45.13
C ILE A 796 -15.17 17.44 45.42
N ARG A 797 -15.59 17.87 46.62
CA ARG A 797 -17.01 18.01 46.98
C ARG A 797 -17.75 18.89 45.98
N TRP A 798 -17.20 20.07 45.72
CA TRP A 798 -17.78 21.03 44.80
C TRP A 798 -17.86 20.50 43.36
N CYS A 799 -16.85 19.76 42.88
CA CYS A 799 -16.91 19.11 41.58
C CYS A 799 -18.04 18.06 41.48
N ILE A 800 -18.26 17.28 42.54
CA ILE A 800 -19.35 16.29 42.62
C ILE A 800 -20.72 17.00 42.60
N GLU A 801 -20.87 18.07 43.40
CA GLU A 801 -22.10 18.87 43.44
C GLU A 801 -22.41 19.52 42.07
N LYS A 802 -21.37 19.85 41.30
CA LYS A 802 -21.47 20.36 39.92
C LYS A 802 -21.71 19.26 38.88
N GLY A 803 -21.78 17.99 39.28
CA GLY A 803 -22.02 16.86 38.38
C GLY A 803 -20.87 16.58 37.41
N LYS A 804 -19.63 16.92 37.79
CA LYS A 804 -18.45 16.65 36.96
C LYS A 804 -18.02 15.19 37.09
N SER A 805 -17.49 14.63 36.00
CA SER A 805 -17.04 13.23 35.96
C SER A 805 -15.63 13.06 36.51
N HIS A 806 -14.76 14.06 36.30
CA HIS A 806 -13.34 13.97 36.66
C HIS A 806 -12.80 15.26 37.27
N TYR A 807 -11.87 15.08 38.20
CA TYR A 807 -10.99 16.13 38.72
C TYR A 807 -9.52 15.73 38.49
N ILE A 808 -8.86 16.48 37.62
CA ILE A 808 -7.55 16.17 37.07
C ILE A 808 -6.51 16.95 37.84
N LEU A 809 -5.72 16.24 38.63
CA LEU A 809 -4.72 16.81 39.54
C LEU A 809 -3.34 16.96 38.89
N GLY A 810 -3.15 16.39 37.70
CA GLY A 810 -1.88 16.33 37.00
C GLY A 810 -0.85 15.43 37.69
N GLY A 811 0.42 15.54 37.27
CA GLY A 811 1.53 14.70 37.74
C GLY A 811 2.34 15.28 38.91
N GLY A 812 3.40 14.56 39.28
CA GLY A 812 4.49 15.06 40.14
C GLY A 812 5.51 15.88 39.35
N ILE A 813 6.64 16.21 39.99
CA ILE A 813 7.87 16.66 39.32
C ILE A 813 8.53 15.46 38.61
N ASN A 814 8.56 14.32 39.30
CA ASN A 814 8.99 13.03 38.76
C ASN A 814 7.94 11.96 39.05
N ASN A 815 7.92 10.87 38.27
CA ASN A 815 7.04 9.74 38.53
C ASN A 815 7.24 9.17 39.94
N GLY A 816 6.14 8.95 40.65
CA GLY A 816 6.16 8.35 41.99
C GLY A 816 6.68 9.27 43.10
N ASP A 817 6.90 10.56 42.85
CA ASP A 817 7.37 11.49 43.87
C ASP A 817 6.31 11.79 44.95
N GLY A 818 6.70 12.61 45.95
CA GLY A 818 5.81 12.96 47.06
C GLY A 818 4.57 13.76 46.64
N LEU A 819 4.68 14.60 45.60
CA LEU A 819 3.58 15.41 45.09
C LEU A 819 2.56 14.51 44.36
N TYR A 820 3.04 13.60 43.52
CA TYR A 820 2.22 12.58 42.88
C TYR A 820 1.52 11.70 43.92
N LYS A 821 2.25 11.16 44.91
CA LYS A 821 1.68 10.32 45.97
C LYS A 821 0.60 11.04 46.78
N PHE A 822 0.79 12.33 47.06
CA PHE A 822 -0.25 13.15 47.70
C PHE A 822 -1.50 13.24 46.84
N LYS A 823 -1.37 13.61 45.56
CA LYS A 823 -2.51 13.69 44.62
C LYS A 823 -3.21 12.34 44.48
N LYS A 824 -2.44 11.25 44.33
CA LYS A 824 -2.96 9.89 44.21
C LYS A 824 -3.71 9.43 45.46
N SER A 825 -3.34 9.91 46.64
CA SER A 825 -4.04 9.57 47.89
C SER A 825 -5.50 10.05 47.94
N LEU A 826 -5.85 11.06 47.13
CA LEU A 826 -7.23 11.54 46.94
C LEU A 826 -8.04 10.64 46.00
N PHE A 827 -7.37 9.91 45.10
CA PHE A 827 -8.00 9.01 44.11
C PHE A 827 -7.24 7.68 44.01
N PRO A 828 -7.16 6.88 45.10
CA PRO A 828 -6.34 5.68 45.12
C PRO A 828 -6.82 4.61 44.14
N ASN A 829 -8.12 4.60 43.81
CA ASN A 829 -8.74 3.59 42.95
C ASN A 829 -8.91 4.03 41.49
N SER A 830 -8.60 5.28 41.15
CA SER A 830 -8.72 5.78 39.77
C SER A 830 -7.51 5.35 38.95
N THR A 831 -7.70 5.04 37.67
CA THR A 831 -6.59 4.79 36.74
C THR A 831 -5.94 6.10 36.36
N ASP A 832 -4.61 6.18 36.41
CA ASP A 832 -3.88 7.38 35.96
C ASP A 832 -3.87 7.45 34.43
N ARG A 833 -3.68 8.66 33.91
CA ARG A 833 -3.38 8.86 32.48
C ARG A 833 -1.92 9.27 32.32
N ILE A 834 -1.28 8.70 31.30
CA ILE A 834 0.10 9.04 30.98
C ILE A 834 0.11 10.34 30.19
N PHE A 835 0.88 11.32 30.66
CA PHE A 835 1.19 12.53 29.92
C PHE A 835 2.36 12.27 28.99
N TYR A 836 2.14 12.50 27.70
CA TYR A 836 3.15 12.30 26.66
C TYR A 836 3.80 13.61 26.23
N THR A 837 5.09 13.54 25.91
CA THR A 837 5.79 14.59 25.18
C THR A 837 6.32 14.05 23.86
N GLY A 838 6.30 14.89 22.83
CA GLY A 838 6.84 14.59 21.50
C GLY A 838 8.24 15.18 21.33
N ARG A 839 9.15 14.41 20.73
CA ARG A 839 10.50 14.83 20.38
C ARG A 839 10.73 14.51 18.91
N LYS A 840 11.05 15.52 18.10
CA LYS A 840 11.31 15.31 16.67
C LYS A 840 12.53 16.10 16.23
N ILE A 841 13.44 15.42 15.54
CA ILE A 841 14.60 16.03 14.90
C ILE A 841 14.26 16.17 13.41
N ILE A 842 14.17 17.40 12.93
CA ILE A 842 13.84 17.72 11.53
C ILE A 842 15.10 17.66 10.66
N ASN A 843 16.21 18.22 11.17
CA ASN A 843 17.49 18.25 10.49
C ASN A 843 18.58 17.71 11.42
N LEU A 844 18.92 16.42 11.24
CA LEU A 844 19.90 15.72 12.09
C LEU A 844 21.30 16.32 12.02
N GLU A 845 21.73 16.77 10.84
CA GLU A 845 23.05 17.38 10.66
C GLU A 845 23.17 18.66 11.49
N LYS A 846 22.19 19.57 11.35
CA LYS A 846 22.16 20.82 12.12
C LYS A 846 21.95 20.57 13.61
N TYR A 847 21.13 19.58 13.97
CA TYR A 847 20.94 19.19 15.37
C TYR A 847 22.26 18.75 16.02
N ASN A 848 23.04 17.90 15.35
CA ASN A 848 24.33 17.44 15.85
C ASN A 848 25.36 18.57 15.94
N GLN A 849 25.38 19.49 14.97
CA GLN A 849 26.24 20.68 15.01
C GLN A 849 25.93 21.56 16.24
N LEU A 850 24.64 21.85 16.47
CA LEU A 850 24.21 22.64 17.63
C LEU A 850 24.50 21.94 18.96
N SER A 851 24.29 20.63 19.01
CA SER A 851 24.57 19.79 20.18
C SER A 851 26.06 19.81 20.53
N ALA A 852 26.94 19.74 19.52
CA ALA A 852 28.38 19.88 19.70
C ALA A 852 28.77 21.29 20.16
N LEU A 853 28.18 22.34 19.60
CA LEU A 853 28.41 23.74 20.03
C LEU A 853 27.98 23.99 21.48
N ALA A 854 26.93 23.30 21.94
CA ALA A 854 26.48 23.33 23.33
C ALA A 854 27.31 22.44 24.28
N GLY A 855 28.25 21.64 23.77
CA GLY A 855 29.03 20.69 24.57
C GLY A 855 28.21 19.49 25.08
N LEU A 856 27.10 19.16 24.43
CA LEU A 856 26.14 18.12 24.82
C LEU A 856 25.91 17.16 23.65
N PRO A 857 26.77 16.15 23.44
CA PRO A 857 26.61 15.22 22.33
C PRO A 857 25.28 14.46 22.45
N PHE A 858 24.63 14.25 21.30
CA PHE A 858 23.35 13.56 21.21
C PHE A 858 23.56 12.07 20.96
N GLU A 859 23.08 11.22 21.89
CA GLU A 859 23.29 9.76 21.85
C GLU A 859 22.01 8.97 21.47
N GLY A 860 20.85 9.65 21.40
CA GLY A 860 19.56 9.04 21.02
C GLY A 860 18.38 9.73 21.69
N LEU A 861 17.15 9.60 21.15
CA LEU A 861 15.96 10.28 21.68
C LEU A 861 15.44 9.68 22.99
N GLU A 862 15.77 8.43 23.29
CA GLU A 862 15.32 7.70 24.49
C GLU A 862 16.08 8.14 25.76
N GLU A 863 17.36 8.46 25.63
CA GLU A 863 18.25 8.69 26.78
C GLU A 863 18.28 10.15 27.26
N VAL A 864 17.46 11.01 26.65
CA VAL A 864 17.49 12.45 26.91
C VAL A 864 16.55 12.89 28.03
N SER A 865 17.12 13.51 29.06
CA SER A 865 16.34 14.12 30.16
C SER A 865 15.73 15.49 29.81
N TYR A 866 16.22 16.15 28.75
CA TYR A 866 15.77 17.47 28.30
C TYR A 866 15.92 17.56 26.78
N PHE A 867 14.87 17.99 26.09
CA PHE A 867 14.87 18.11 24.63
C PHE A 867 14.42 19.52 24.18
N PRO A 868 15.06 20.12 23.17
CA PRO A 868 16.27 19.64 22.49
C PRO A 868 17.53 19.79 23.37
N VAL A 869 18.53 18.90 23.19
CA VAL A 869 19.71 18.85 24.08
C VAL A 869 20.50 20.15 24.10
N TYR A 870 20.66 20.80 22.94
CA TYR A 870 21.45 22.03 22.82
C TYR A 870 20.83 23.23 23.55
N ARG A 871 19.58 23.12 24.04
CA ARG A 871 18.92 24.13 24.89
C ARG A 871 19.09 23.84 26.39
N LYS A 872 19.66 22.70 26.78
CA LYS A 872 19.90 22.36 28.19
C LYS A 872 20.96 23.30 28.75
N THR A 873 20.59 24.12 29.71
CA THR A 873 21.56 24.92 30.49
C THR A 873 22.41 23.97 31.32
N VAL A 874 23.73 24.01 31.11
CA VAL A 874 24.70 23.37 32.01
C VAL A 874 24.69 24.19 33.29
N VAL A 875 24.10 23.65 34.36
CA VAL A 875 24.09 24.25 35.71
C VAL A 875 25.41 23.98 36.40
#